data_AF-A0A5D6Y3H8-F1
#
_entry.id   AF-A0A5D6Y3H8-F1
#
_cell.length_a   1.000
_cell.length_b   1.000
_cell.length_c   1.000
_cell.angle_alpha   90.00
_cell.angle_beta   90.00
_cell.angle_gamma   90.00
#
_symmetry.space_group_name_H-M   'P 1'
#
loop_
_entity.id
_entity.type
_entity.pdbx_description
1 polymer ?
#
loop_
_entity_poly.entity_id
_entity_poly.type
_entity_poly.pdbx_seq_one_letter_code
_entity_poly.pdbx_strand_id
1 'polypeptide(L)'
;MPTTSASVAPSADVAVAAAATDASAAAIPHPPPAFSRLDDADVTEARALGLLRVDLLVSGDPLAPDFGVVYEKRGGRKHEGCCRDVFPSQRALQERCKQLATLRGFQLVVAGSSTRADGGGNVKYRCKKLHGQQYFDSRTPAAELQCPFYINGYGKGPAWKITRACLLHNHYKFIGWRPQPVLAAPAGPSDVGAATAGARADSGASGVDRGDRGGATTGASSSSGDDADAGAENESSVQSPATVAVAPATVTATVARVPMQRNTTLSTKSLCQIVTEEVDKFPAPWLVMARLDGKMIKRLLLSRGHSINHMMASRIKRQLHEARISATRASFQKLASYLRVVADKNPGSHFHVEATAAGVFERALFVPSAALHALAHCPKLVALDHMPPPWHEADLALATAGNSNSSGRINVHENDDALCGVYLTAAVKDANDETVVFALALVVEEDEANWEWFLRAVQLASRVNLAEFTVVAGRTRGLQQALQRAWPGASHRFCVRRLVEEEMVLERKLPVTPDKKRRIFDLARSESETEFTTLRNELAALHEPMAEFLDGLPRANWVKYAFLEAFRKPTFNEVSSDLAAPTGDEELFAPTPTQTSWFGEDAVRSSQPLATFNGYFMNLAANFHARRTAAAKRAPHELVPMRQAQLETLVQGSQRCESIPCANGTYMARSVNQRRAQILDPWRHVNLLDWECTCQEWQDRQLPCVHAIHAAELDRRHIDTLFDTKQNSIAHYIASYAASFTPWPLEATPLEVDAAMKTPLDFVLAEEESGRRKPGPRPKAKKATQQQQQEQL
;
A
#
# COMPACT_ATOMS: atom_id res chain seq x y z
N MET A 1 52.22 34.92 -33.31
CA MET A 1 53.49 34.16 -33.27
C MET A 1 53.17 32.71 -32.92
N PRO A 2 53.91 31.72 -33.46
CA PRO A 2 53.28 30.62 -34.18
C PRO A 2 53.62 29.23 -33.56
N THR A 3 53.40 28.05 -34.15
CA THR A 3 53.20 27.56 -35.55
C THR A 3 52.39 26.24 -35.47
N THR A 4 51.41 25.94 -36.32
CA THR A 4 51.48 25.04 -37.54
C THR A 4 52.21 23.69 -37.30
N SER A 5 51.92 22.53 -37.90
CA SER A 5 51.09 22.05 -39.04
C SER A 5 51.34 20.52 -39.15
N ALA A 6 50.65 19.66 -39.91
CA ALA A 6 49.40 19.68 -40.68
C ALA A 6 48.97 18.20 -40.96
N SER A 7 47.80 17.98 -41.52
CA SER A 7 47.30 16.68 -41.98
C SER A 7 47.90 16.24 -43.32
N VAL A 8 48.17 14.94 -43.50
CA VAL A 8 48.11 14.26 -44.80
C VAL A 8 47.46 12.88 -44.63
N ALA A 9 46.46 12.59 -45.45
CA ALA A 9 46.01 11.24 -45.81
C ALA A 9 46.25 11.07 -47.32
N PRO A 10 46.27 9.84 -47.87
CA PRO A 10 45.02 9.39 -48.50
C PRO A 10 44.79 7.86 -48.55
N SER A 11 43.59 7.52 -49.07
CA SER A 11 43.25 6.35 -49.91
C SER A 11 43.61 4.93 -49.47
N ALA A 12 42.54 4.13 -49.34
CA ALA A 12 42.52 2.68 -49.47
C ALA A 12 43.15 2.16 -50.78
N ASP A 13 43.42 0.85 -50.85
CA ASP A 13 42.69 0.03 -51.84
C ASP A 13 42.52 -1.46 -51.45
N VAL A 14 41.80 -2.20 -52.30
CA VAL A 14 41.22 -3.54 -52.10
C VAL A 14 42.23 -4.70 -51.99
N ALA A 15 41.77 -5.75 -51.30
CA ALA A 15 42.46 -7.02 -51.00
C ALA A 15 42.92 -7.86 -52.22
N VAL A 16 43.82 -8.84 -51.97
CA VAL A 16 43.70 -10.21 -52.54
C VAL A 16 44.43 -11.29 -51.70
N ALA A 17 43.70 -12.39 -51.47
CA ALA A 17 44.05 -13.81 -51.25
C ALA A 17 45.30 -14.34 -50.50
N ALA A 18 45.03 -15.39 -49.70
CA ALA A 18 45.70 -16.71 -49.65
C ALA A 18 46.97 -16.98 -48.80
N ALA A 19 46.70 -17.50 -47.59
CA ALA A 19 47.02 -18.88 -47.16
C ALA A 19 48.49 -19.39 -47.00
N ALA A 20 48.81 -19.85 -45.77
CA ALA A 20 49.02 -21.28 -45.40
C ALA A 20 50.19 -21.54 -44.42
N THR A 21 49.91 -22.26 -43.31
CA THR A 21 50.74 -23.29 -42.62
C THR A 21 52.19 -22.98 -42.16
N ASP A 22 52.69 -23.43 -41.00
CA ASP A 22 52.12 -24.29 -39.94
C ASP A 22 52.82 -24.09 -38.57
N ALA A 23 52.25 -24.73 -37.54
CA ALA A 23 52.90 -25.36 -36.38
C ALA A 23 53.87 -24.60 -35.42
N SER A 24 53.44 -24.62 -34.15
CA SER A 24 54.26 -24.99 -32.98
C SER A 24 55.31 -24.02 -32.40
N ALA A 25 54.87 -23.21 -31.43
CA ALA A 25 55.66 -22.87 -30.25
C ALA A 25 54.79 -23.04 -28.98
N ALA A 26 55.39 -23.49 -27.86
CA ALA A 26 54.64 -23.82 -26.64
C ALA A 26 54.47 -22.60 -25.71
N ALA A 27 53.25 -22.39 -25.21
CA ALA A 27 52.98 -21.39 -24.18
C ALA A 27 53.20 -21.96 -22.77
N ILE A 28 53.85 -21.16 -21.92
CA ILE A 28 54.18 -21.46 -20.52
C ILE A 28 52.89 -21.58 -19.68
N PRO A 29 52.80 -22.46 -18.67
CA PRO A 29 51.62 -22.59 -17.82
C PRO A 29 51.32 -21.28 -17.07
N HIS A 30 50.07 -20.83 -17.17
CA HIS A 30 49.55 -19.74 -16.32
C HIS A 30 49.50 -20.20 -14.84
N PRO A 31 49.68 -19.28 -13.87
CA PRO A 31 49.41 -19.57 -12.46
C PRO A 31 47.93 -19.93 -12.24
N PRO A 32 47.60 -20.66 -11.16
CA PRO A 32 46.23 -21.11 -10.91
C PRO A 32 45.25 -19.92 -10.82
N PRO A 33 44.04 -20.04 -11.40
CA PRO A 33 43.14 -18.90 -11.54
C PRO A 33 42.43 -18.60 -10.21
N ALA A 34 43.05 -17.74 -9.39
CA ALA A 34 42.67 -17.39 -8.01
C ALA A 34 41.20 -16.94 -7.79
N PHE A 35 40.47 -16.66 -8.86
CA PHE A 35 39.06 -16.25 -8.85
C PHE A 35 38.10 -17.29 -9.46
N SER A 36 38.56 -18.54 -9.64
CA SER A 36 37.74 -19.64 -10.17
C SER A 36 37.31 -20.61 -9.08
N ARG A 37 36.07 -21.08 -9.15
CA ARG A 37 35.49 -22.08 -8.25
C ARG A 37 35.02 -23.29 -9.05
N LEU A 38 35.29 -24.48 -8.50
CA LEU A 38 34.60 -25.71 -8.89
C LEU A 38 33.36 -25.87 -7.99
N ASP A 39 32.31 -26.49 -8.51
CA ASP A 39 31.09 -26.84 -7.74
C ASP A 39 30.83 -28.34 -7.92
N ASP A 40 30.84 -29.09 -6.82
CA ASP A 40 30.64 -30.55 -6.84
C ASP A 40 29.26 -30.95 -7.36
N ALA A 41 28.26 -30.07 -7.30
CA ALA A 41 26.97 -30.29 -7.92
C ALA A 41 27.04 -30.16 -9.46
N ASP A 42 27.96 -29.37 -10.03
CA ASP A 42 28.19 -29.35 -11.49
C ASP A 42 28.86 -30.66 -11.94
N VAL A 43 29.79 -31.18 -11.14
CA VAL A 43 30.46 -32.48 -11.39
C VAL A 43 29.46 -33.63 -11.30
N THR A 44 28.60 -33.61 -10.28
CA THR A 44 27.56 -34.62 -10.04
C THR A 44 26.50 -34.61 -11.13
N GLU A 45 25.98 -33.43 -11.50
CA GLU A 45 24.98 -33.29 -12.56
C GLU A 45 25.58 -33.67 -13.93
N ALA A 46 26.82 -33.29 -14.23
CA ALA A 46 27.48 -33.69 -15.47
C ALA A 46 27.68 -35.23 -15.57
N ARG A 47 27.87 -35.92 -14.44
CA ARG A 47 27.91 -37.40 -14.38
C ARG A 47 26.51 -38.03 -14.53
N ALA A 48 25.49 -37.48 -13.88
CA ALA A 48 24.10 -37.95 -14.02
C ALA A 48 23.65 -37.86 -15.49
N LEU A 49 23.82 -36.68 -16.10
CA LEU A 49 23.57 -36.37 -17.51
C LEU A 49 24.50 -37.07 -18.50
N GLY A 50 25.43 -37.91 -18.06
CA GLY A 50 26.32 -38.71 -18.91
C GLY A 50 27.38 -37.92 -19.68
N LEU A 51 27.48 -36.60 -19.44
CA LEU A 51 28.48 -35.71 -20.02
C LEU A 51 29.88 -35.99 -19.48
N LEU A 52 29.97 -36.54 -18.26
CA LEU A 52 31.20 -37.09 -17.67
C LEU A 52 31.01 -38.56 -17.28
N ARG A 53 32.09 -39.35 -17.39
CA ARG A 53 32.19 -40.68 -16.79
C ARG A 53 32.38 -40.59 -15.27
N VAL A 54 32.04 -41.67 -14.57
CA VAL A 54 32.16 -41.77 -13.10
C VAL A 54 33.62 -42.03 -12.67
N ASP A 55 34.38 -42.78 -13.46
CA ASP A 55 35.79 -43.14 -13.22
C ASP A 55 36.79 -42.00 -13.49
N LEU A 56 36.35 -40.92 -14.13
CA LEU A 56 37.18 -39.73 -14.32
C LEU A 56 37.14 -38.85 -13.06
N LEU A 57 38.29 -38.73 -12.41
CA LEU A 57 38.53 -37.77 -11.32
C LEU A 57 38.59 -36.34 -11.88
N VAL A 58 37.88 -35.43 -11.22
CA VAL A 58 38.02 -33.98 -11.41
C VAL A 58 38.92 -33.48 -10.29
N SER A 59 40.01 -32.78 -10.62
CA SER A 59 40.90 -32.26 -9.57
C SER A 59 40.23 -31.09 -8.85
N GLY A 60 39.96 -31.25 -7.56
CA GLY A 60 39.42 -30.21 -6.68
C GLY A 60 40.49 -29.34 -6.00
N ASP A 61 41.77 -29.70 -6.14
CA ASP A 61 42.90 -28.94 -5.60
C ASP A 61 43.18 -27.68 -6.45
N PRO A 62 43.03 -26.45 -5.91
CA PRO A 62 43.30 -25.21 -6.65
C PRO A 62 44.76 -25.02 -7.07
N LEU A 63 45.70 -25.77 -6.49
CA LEU A 63 47.13 -25.74 -6.84
C LEU A 63 47.49 -26.70 -7.99
N ALA A 64 46.59 -27.61 -8.35
CA ALA A 64 46.84 -28.61 -9.39
C ALA A 64 46.75 -28.02 -10.81
N PRO A 65 47.62 -28.41 -11.76
CA PRO A 65 47.61 -27.91 -13.14
C PRO A 65 46.39 -28.38 -13.96
N ASP A 66 45.57 -29.29 -13.41
CA ASP A 66 44.31 -29.78 -13.95
C ASP A 66 43.09 -29.47 -13.05
N PHE A 67 43.20 -28.50 -12.14
CA PHE A 67 42.10 -28.00 -11.31
C PHE A 67 40.82 -27.75 -12.12
N GLY A 68 39.74 -28.47 -11.80
CA GLY A 68 38.44 -28.39 -12.50
C GLY A 68 38.44 -28.76 -13.99
N VAL A 69 39.54 -29.27 -14.54
CA VAL A 69 39.68 -29.63 -15.97
C VAL A 69 39.69 -31.14 -16.16
N VAL A 70 38.73 -31.66 -16.93
CA VAL A 70 38.58 -33.09 -17.21
C VAL A 70 39.07 -33.40 -18.62
N TYR A 71 40.02 -34.32 -18.75
CA TYR A 71 40.48 -34.89 -20.01
C TYR A 71 41.08 -36.28 -19.80
N GLU A 72 41.08 -37.09 -20.86
CA GLU A 72 41.71 -38.41 -20.87
C GLU A 72 43.24 -38.26 -20.91
N LYS A 73 43.94 -38.67 -19.84
CA LYS A 73 45.40 -38.53 -19.73
C LYS A 73 46.16 -39.45 -20.70
N ARG A 74 47.38 -39.04 -21.06
CA ARG A 74 48.17 -39.59 -22.19
C ARG A 74 48.54 -41.06 -21.97
N GLY A 75 47.76 -41.96 -22.56
CA GLY A 75 47.83 -43.41 -22.37
C GLY A 75 46.46 -44.09 -22.55
N GLY A 76 45.38 -43.36 -22.29
CA GLY A 76 44.02 -43.82 -22.57
C GLY A 76 43.68 -43.98 -24.06
N ARG A 77 42.65 -44.76 -24.35
CA ARG A 77 42.10 -44.94 -25.70
C ARG A 77 41.36 -43.67 -26.14
N LYS A 78 42.03 -42.78 -26.89
CA LYS A 78 41.45 -41.60 -27.59
C LYS A 78 40.06 -41.81 -28.26
N HIS A 79 39.65 -43.05 -28.52
CA HIS A 79 38.33 -43.40 -29.01
C HIS A 79 37.19 -43.24 -27.98
N GLU A 80 37.47 -43.30 -26.67
CA GLU A 80 36.47 -43.21 -25.60
C GLU A 80 36.17 -41.76 -25.20
N GLY A 81 37.13 -41.01 -24.62
CA GLY A 81 36.91 -39.62 -24.20
C GLY A 81 36.20 -39.45 -22.85
N CYS A 82 35.65 -38.25 -22.62
CA CYS A 82 35.25 -37.82 -21.27
C CYS A 82 33.83 -38.21 -20.85
N CYS A 83 32.91 -38.41 -21.80
CA CYS A 83 31.50 -38.68 -21.53
C CYS A 83 31.21 -40.19 -21.42
N ARG A 84 30.16 -40.52 -20.65
CA ARG A 84 29.61 -41.89 -20.57
C ARG A 84 28.72 -42.17 -21.79
N ASP A 85 27.90 -41.20 -22.16
CA ASP A 85 26.92 -41.32 -23.24
C ASP A 85 27.58 -40.93 -24.59
N VAL A 86 27.26 -41.64 -25.68
CA VAL A 86 27.62 -41.23 -27.05
C VAL A 86 26.38 -40.61 -27.71
N PHE A 87 26.54 -39.40 -28.22
CA PHE A 87 25.43 -38.61 -28.75
C PHE A 87 25.27 -38.82 -30.26
N PRO A 88 24.04 -39.00 -30.79
CA PRO A 88 23.81 -39.28 -32.22
C PRO A 88 23.97 -38.06 -33.14
N SER A 89 24.22 -36.87 -32.58
CA SER A 89 24.47 -35.62 -33.34
C SER A 89 25.05 -34.52 -32.45
N GLN A 90 25.60 -33.48 -33.09
CA GLN A 90 25.96 -32.21 -32.44
C GLN A 90 24.77 -31.58 -31.69
N ARG A 91 23.54 -31.72 -32.20
CA ARG A 91 22.33 -31.18 -31.58
C ARG A 91 22.00 -31.90 -30.27
N ALA A 92 22.07 -33.22 -30.25
CA ALA A 92 21.85 -34.02 -29.04
C ALA A 92 22.89 -33.72 -27.95
N LEU A 93 24.16 -33.57 -28.32
CA LEU A 93 25.21 -33.12 -27.40
C LEU A 93 24.95 -31.69 -26.89
N GLN A 94 24.55 -30.76 -27.76
CA GLN A 94 24.20 -29.39 -27.37
C GLN A 94 23.03 -29.35 -26.38
N GLU A 95 22.02 -30.18 -26.61
CA GLU A 95 20.81 -30.27 -25.78
C GLU A 95 21.11 -30.81 -24.38
N ARG A 96 21.90 -31.88 -24.27
CA ARG A 96 22.37 -32.37 -22.96
C ARG A 96 23.30 -31.37 -22.24
N CYS A 97 24.15 -30.65 -22.97
CA CYS A 97 24.95 -29.55 -22.40
C CYS A 97 24.07 -28.38 -21.92
N LYS A 98 22.98 -28.06 -22.64
CA LYS A 98 21.99 -27.08 -22.19
C LYS A 98 21.24 -27.54 -20.94
N GLN A 99 20.89 -28.83 -20.83
CA GLN A 99 20.26 -29.40 -19.63
C GLN A 99 21.14 -29.21 -18.39
N LEU A 100 22.45 -29.50 -18.48
CA LEU A 100 23.41 -29.20 -17.41
C LEU A 100 23.39 -27.71 -17.04
N ALA A 101 23.46 -26.84 -18.04
CA ALA A 101 23.50 -25.39 -17.85
C ALA A 101 22.22 -24.87 -17.16
N THR A 102 21.04 -25.36 -17.56
CA THR A 102 19.75 -25.08 -16.91
C THR A 102 19.74 -25.51 -15.44
N LEU A 103 20.06 -26.79 -15.16
CA LEU A 103 20.01 -27.36 -13.81
C LEU A 103 21.05 -26.76 -12.85
N ARG A 104 22.11 -26.17 -13.40
CA ARG A 104 23.18 -25.48 -12.67
C ARG A 104 23.15 -23.95 -12.82
N GLY A 105 22.08 -23.39 -13.40
CA GLY A 105 21.80 -21.95 -13.41
C GLY A 105 22.69 -21.08 -14.29
N PHE A 106 23.32 -21.59 -15.34
CA PHE A 106 24.12 -20.78 -16.27
C PHE A 106 23.64 -20.93 -17.72
N GLN A 107 23.96 -19.96 -18.58
CA GLN A 107 23.60 -20.03 -20.00
C GLN A 107 24.82 -20.42 -20.84
N LEU A 108 24.63 -21.19 -21.91
CA LEU A 108 25.70 -21.56 -22.84
C LEU A 108 25.66 -20.74 -24.12
N VAL A 109 26.85 -20.45 -24.65
CA VAL A 109 27.08 -19.96 -26.01
C VAL A 109 27.98 -20.94 -26.78
N VAL A 110 27.76 -21.07 -28.09
CA VAL A 110 28.68 -21.79 -28.98
C VAL A 110 29.84 -20.83 -29.30
N ALA A 111 31.01 -21.10 -28.74
CA ALA A 111 32.22 -20.32 -28.95
C ALA A 111 32.96 -20.69 -30.26
N GLY A 112 32.52 -21.76 -30.92
CA GLY A 112 33.00 -22.18 -32.24
C GLY A 112 32.44 -23.55 -32.61
N SER A 113 32.22 -23.79 -33.90
CA SER A 113 31.80 -25.09 -34.43
C SER A 113 32.26 -25.26 -35.87
N SER A 114 32.65 -26.49 -36.23
CA SER A 114 33.00 -26.88 -37.59
C SER A 114 32.30 -28.20 -37.93
N THR A 115 31.50 -28.24 -38.99
CA THR A 115 30.80 -29.45 -39.43
C THR A 115 31.40 -29.95 -40.74
N ARG A 116 31.50 -31.27 -40.90
CA ARG A 116 32.02 -31.94 -42.09
C ARG A 116 30.90 -32.65 -42.85
N ALA A 117 31.15 -32.96 -44.13
CA ALA A 117 30.19 -33.67 -44.98
C ALA A 117 29.85 -35.10 -44.52
N ASP A 118 30.67 -35.70 -43.65
CA ASP A 118 30.41 -37.00 -43.00
C ASP A 118 29.47 -36.90 -41.77
N GLY A 119 28.98 -35.70 -41.41
CA GLY A 119 28.24 -35.46 -40.17
C GLY A 119 29.11 -35.36 -38.91
N GLY A 120 30.43 -35.54 -39.04
CA GLY A 120 31.41 -35.30 -38.00
C GLY A 120 31.74 -33.81 -37.84
N GLY A 121 32.59 -33.48 -36.87
CA GLY A 121 32.93 -32.09 -36.60
C GLY A 121 33.61 -31.82 -35.25
N ASN A 122 33.69 -30.54 -34.91
CA ASN A 122 34.12 -30.03 -33.61
C ASN A 122 33.10 -28.99 -33.13
N VAL A 123 32.91 -28.89 -31.82
CA VAL A 123 32.12 -27.83 -31.20
C VAL A 123 32.73 -27.42 -29.86
N LYS A 124 32.67 -26.13 -29.52
CA LYS A 124 33.08 -25.62 -28.22
C LYS A 124 31.95 -24.82 -27.60
N TYR A 125 31.45 -25.28 -26.46
CA TYR A 125 30.52 -24.53 -25.62
C TYR A 125 31.31 -23.77 -24.56
N ARG A 126 30.85 -22.56 -24.22
CA ARG A 126 31.35 -21.74 -23.09
C ARG A 126 30.15 -21.17 -22.34
N CYS A 127 30.33 -20.75 -21.08
CA CYS A 127 29.31 -19.93 -20.43
C CYS A 127 29.14 -18.59 -21.17
N LYS A 128 27.89 -18.22 -21.42
CA LYS A 128 27.48 -16.95 -22.01
C LYS A 128 27.62 -15.85 -20.95
N LYS A 129 28.20 -14.71 -21.35
CA LYS A 129 28.27 -13.49 -20.55
C LYS A 129 26.91 -12.78 -20.59
N LEU A 130 26.32 -12.50 -19.43
CA LEU A 130 25.06 -11.77 -19.29
C LEU A 130 25.32 -10.30 -18.94
N HIS A 131 24.39 -9.41 -19.29
CA HIS A 131 24.48 -8.00 -18.90
C HIS A 131 24.28 -7.87 -17.39
N GLY A 132 25.10 -7.05 -16.72
CA GLY A 132 25.13 -6.95 -15.26
C GLY A 132 25.68 -8.19 -14.51
N GLN A 133 26.25 -9.18 -15.21
CA GLN A 133 26.78 -10.39 -14.57
C GLN A 133 28.00 -10.09 -13.70
N GLN A 134 27.90 -10.40 -12.41
CA GLN A 134 29.00 -10.26 -11.45
C GLN A 134 30.00 -11.42 -11.58
N TYR A 135 31.29 -11.07 -11.57
CA TYR A 135 32.43 -11.98 -11.60
C TYR A 135 33.17 -11.97 -10.25
N PHE A 136 33.85 -13.05 -9.90
CA PHE A 136 34.67 -13.15 -8.68
C PHE A 136 36.05 -12.46 -8.84
N ASP A 137 36.47 -12.19 -10.07
CA ASP A 137 37.67 -11.41 -10.38
C ASP A 137 37.29 -9.92 -10.47
N SER A 138 37.75 -9.15 -9.49
CA SER A 138 37.57 -7.70 -9.39
C SER A 138 38.77 -6.89 -9.93
N ARG A 139 39.77 -7.55 -10.53
CA ARG A 139 41.01 -6.93 -11.03
C ARG A 139 41.01 -6.81 -12.55
N THR A 140 40.41 -7.76 -13.26
CA THR A 140 40.28 -7.73 -14.72
C THR A 140 39.13 -6.81 -15.16
N PRO A 141 39.31 -5.92 -16.16
CA PRO A 141 38.25 -5.02 -16.63
C PRO A 141 36.97 -5.73 -17.09
N ALA A 142 35.82 -5.05 -16.91
CA ALA A 142 34.49 -5.58 -17.20
C ALA A 142 34.30 -6.07 -18.66
N ALA A 143 35.06 -5.53 -19.63
CA ALA A 143 35.06 -6.00 -21.01
C ALA A 143 35.71 -7.39 -21.16
N GLU A 144 36.89 -7.57 -20.56
CA GLU A 144 37.81 -8.69 -20.81
C GLU A 144 37.44 -9.96 -20.03
N LEU A 145 36.74 -9.83 -18.90
CA LEU A 145 36.25 -10.96 -18.10
C LEU A 145 35.51 -12.02 -18.93
N GLN A 146 36.06 -13.24 -18.99
CA GLN A 146 35.44 -14.41 -19.60
C GLN A 146 35.39 -15.57 -18.61
N CYS A 147 34.40 -16.46 -18.76
CA CYS A 147 34.29 -17.65 -17.91
C CYS A 147 35.29 -18.74 -18.34
N PRO A 148 36.03 -19.37 -17.40
CA PRO A 148 36.89 -20.51 -17.69
C PRO A 148 36.12 -21.79 -18.05
N PHE A 149 34.81 -21.85 -17.81
CA PHE A 149 33.96 -22.97 -18.20
C PHE A 149 34.01 -23.22 -19.71
N TYR A 150 34.26 -24.47 -20.11
CA TYR A 150 34.03 -24.91 -21.49
C TYR A 150 33.78 -26.41 -21.60
N ILE A 151 33.09 -26.81 -22.66
CA ILE A 151 32.97 -28.22 -23.08
C ILE A 151 33.37 -28.31 -24.56
N ASN A 152 34.38 -29.11 -24.87
CA ASN A 152 34.81 -29.42 -26.24
C ASN A 152 34.15 -30.74 -26.70
N GLY A 153 33.31 -30.67 -27.71
CA GLY A 153 32.73 -31.82 -28.40
C GLY A 153 33.46 -32.16 -29.71
N TYR A 154 33.54 -33.44 -30.04
CA TYR A 154 34.08 -33.99 -31.28
C TYR A 154 33.10 -35.02 -31.86
N GLY A 155 32.88 -34.96 -33.17
CA GLY A 155 32.04 -35.89 -33.92
C GLY A 155 32.80 -36.61 -35.02
N LYS A 156 32.54 -37.91 -35.20
CA LYS A 156 32.99 -38.71 -36.35
C LYS A 156 31.81 -39.54 -36.84
N GLY A 157 31.31 -39.25 -38.04
CA GLY A 157 30.01 -39.78 -38.46
C GLY A 157 28.89 -39.38 -37.48
N PRO A 158 27.91 -40.25 -37.20
CA PRO A 158 26.85 -39.98 -36.23
C PRO A 158 27.33 -39.98 -34.76
N ALA A 159 28.56 -40.40 -34.46
CA ALA A 159 29.04 -40.52 -33.08
C ALA A 159 29.70 -39.21 -32.59
N TRP A 160 29.02 -38.50 -31.68
CA TRP A 160 29.49 -37.29 -31.01
C TRP A 160 29.80 -37.53 -29.53
N LYS A 161 30.89 -36.93 -29.04
CA LYS A 161 31.40 -37.13 -27.67
C LYS A 161 32.18 -35.93 -27.13
N ILE A 162 32.44 -35.88 -25.83
CA ILE A 162 33.27 -34.84 -25.18
C ILE A 162 34.73 -35.27 -25.13
N THR A 163 35.65 -34.37 -25.50
CA THR A 163 37.10 -34.63 -25.53
C THR A 163 37.88 -33.93 -24.40
N ARG A 164 37.38 -32.78 -23.94
CA ARG A 164 37.88 -32.04 -22.77
C ARG A 164 36.78 -31.14 -22.23
N ALA A 165 36.67 -31.04 -20.91
CA ALA A 165 35.80 -30.10 -20.23
C ALA A 165 36.57 -29.29 -19.18
N CYS A 166 36.05 -28.13 -18.83
CA CYS A 166 36.43 -27.34 -17.66
C CYS A 166 35.13 -26.93 -16.98
N LEU A 167 34.96 -27.33 -15.72
CA LEU A 167 33.77 -27.04 -14.91
C LEU A 167 33.99 -25.86 -13.93
N LEU A 168 35.11 -25.14 -14.08
CA LEU A 168 35.37 -23.93 -13.30
C LEU A 168 34.47 -22.77 -13.74
N HIS A 169 33.93 -22.04 -12.76
CA HIS A 169 33.23 -20.76 -12.97
C HIS A 169 33.95 -19.64 -12.20
N ASN A 170 34.05 -18.45 -12.82
CA ASN A 170 34.55 -17.23 -12.17
C ASN A 170 33.44 -16.17 -12.00
N HIS A 171 32.18 -16.59 -11.98
CA HIS A 171 30.99 -15.74 -11.87
C HIS A 171 29.90 -16.44 -11.08
N TYR A 172 28.94 -15.67 -10.57
CA TYR A 172 27.76 -16.22 -9.93
C TYR A 172 26.86 -16.95 -10.95
N LYS A 173 26.24 -18.04 -10.51
CA LYS A 173 25.24 -18.81 -11.27
C LYS A 173 23.82 -18.44 -10.79
N PHE A 174 22.80 -18.95 -11.47
CA PHE A 174 21.36 -18.68 -11.29
C PHE A 174 20.89 -17.25 -11.61
N ILE A 175 21.78 -16.36 -12.06
CA ILE A 175 21.41 -15.03 -12.57
C ILE A 175 20.46 -15.16 -13.78
N GLY A 176 19.27 -14.56 -13.68
CA GLY A 176 18.30 -14.48 -14.76
C GLY A 176 17.52 -15.76 -15.06
N TRP A 177 17.51 -16.74 -14.15
CA TRP A 177 16.73 -17.98 -14.30
C TRP A 177 15.41 -17.94 -13.52
N ARG A 178 14.31 -18.31 -14.18
CA ARG A 178 13.04 -18.66 -13.52
C ARG A 178 13.01 -20.19 -13.31
N PRO A 179 12.63 -20.71 -12.13
CA PRO A 179 12.36 -22.13 -11.97
C PRO A 179 11.18 -22.55 -12.85
N GLN A 180 11.32 -23.65 -13.59
CA GLN A 180 10.18 -24.30 -14.24
C GLN A 180 9.56 -25.28 -13.23
N PRO A 181 8.23 -25.27 -13.01
CA PRO A 181 7.61 -26.20 -12.07
C PRO A 181 7.80 -27.64 -12.55
N VAL A 182 8.27 -28.50 -11.65
CA VAL A 182 8.46 -29.93 -11.94
C VAL A 182 7.09 -30.60 -11.97
N LEU A 183 6.62 -30.97 -13.16
CA LEU A 183 5.49 -31.87 -13.31
C LEU A 183 5.87 -33.23 -12.72
N ALA A 184 5.22 -33.61 -11.61
CA ALA A 184 5.39 -34.93 -11.01
C ALA A 184 4.97 -36.01 -12.02
N ALA A 185 5.84 -37.01 -12.22
CA ALA A 185 5.50 -38.16 -13.05
C ALA A 185 4.36 -38.98 -12.37
N PRO A 186 3.40 -39.52 -13.14
CA PRO A 186 2.35 -40.35 -12.57
C PRO A 186 2.96 -41.63 -11.98
N ALA A 187 2.63 -41.92 -10.72
CA ALA A 187 3.07 -43.15 -10.06
C ALA A 187 2.41 -44.37 -10.70
N GLY A 188 3.21 -45.36 -11.10
CA GLY A 188 2.71 -46.67 -11.49
C GLY A 188 2.19 -47.46 -10.28
N PRO A 189 1.32 -48.47 -10.50
CA PRO A 189 0.81 -49.30 -9.40
C PRO A 189 1.93 -50.09 -8.73
N SER A 190 1.79 -50.34 -7.43
CA SER A 190 2.65 -51.23 -6.64
C SER A 190 1.76 -52.07 -5.74
N ASP A 191 2.06 -53.37 -5.66
CA ASP A 191 1.12 -54.37 -5.16
C ASP A 191 0.99 -54.48 -3.64
N VAL A 192 -0.11 -55.12 -3.24
CA VAL A 192 -0.58 -55.38 -1.87
C VAL A 192 0.43 -56.19 -1.04
N GLY A 193 0.58 -55.89 0.27
CA GLY A 193 1.63 -56.51 1.11
C GLY A 193 1.43 -56.59 2.65
N ALA A 194 0.20 -56.74 3.14
CA ALA A 194 -0.16 -57.22 4.49
C ALA A 194 0.37 -56.53 5.79
N ALA A 195 -0.55 -56.00 6.60
CA ALA A 195 -0.51 -56.10 8.07
C ALA A 195 -1.93 -55.97 8.70
N THR A 196 -2.46 -57.09 9.19
CA THR A 196 -3.51 -57.28 10.24
C THR A 196 -4.55 -56.17 10.52
N ALA A 197 -5.83 -56.49 10.27
CA ALA A 197 -7.01 -55.75 10.75
C ALA A 197 -7.49 -56.20 12.16
N GLY A 198 -8.36 -55.42 12.82
CA GLY A 198 -8.82 -55.72 14.19
C GLY A 198 -10.00 -54.89 14.72
N ALA A 199 -11.01 -54.59 13.89
CA ALA A 199 -12.23 -53.89 14.34
C ALA A 199 -13.20 -54.81 15.12
N ARG A 200 -14.06 -54.23 15.97
CA ARG A 200 -15.33 -54.86 16.40
C ARG A 200 -16.36 -53.83 16.88
N ALA A 201 -17.64 -54.22 16.76
CA ALA A 201 -18.82 -53.47 17.17
C ALA A 201 -19.66 -54.29 18.17
N ASP A 202 -20.82 -53.75 18.57
CA ASP A 202 -21.70 -54.23 19.64
C ASP A 202 -22.03 -55.73 19.66
N SER A 203 -22.29 -56.25 20.87
CA SER A 203 -23.61 -56.79 21.23
C SER A 203 -23.70 -57.34 22.67
N GLY A 204 -24.91 -57.28 23.23
CA GLY A 204 -25.47 -58.43 23.98
C GLY A 204 -25.11 -58.61 25.45
N ALA A 205 -25.89 -57.96 26.31
CA ALA A 205 -26.10 -58.22 27.75
C ALA A 205 -25.82 -59.64 28.29
N SER A 206 -25.26 -59.72 29.51
CA SER A 206 -26.02 -60.22 30.70
C SER A 206 -25.23 -60.23 32.02
N GLY A 207 -25.88 -59.75 33.10
CA GLY A 207 -26.01 -60.52 34.36
C GLY A 207 -24.97 -60.42 35.50
N VAL A 208 -25.50 -60.11 36.70
CA VAL A 208 -25.22 -60.79 38.00
C VAL A 208 -23.95 -60.41 38.82
N ASP A 209 -24.11 -59.34 39.62
CA ASP A 209 -24.24 -59.38 41.11
C ASP A 209 -23.04 -59.21 42.11
N ARG A 210 -23.33 -58.43 43.17
CA ARG A 210 -22.77 -58.33 44.56
C ARG A 210 -21.31 -57.97 44.91
N GLY A 211 -21.19 -57.15 45.99
CA GLY A 211 -19.97 -56.87 46.80
C GLY A 211 -19.59 -55.38 46.82
N ASP A 212 -20.18 -54.47 47.62
CA ASP A 212 -20.31 -54.34 49.09
C ASP A 212 -19.15 -53.57 49.79
N ARG A 213 -19.50 -52.72 50.77
CA ARG A 213 -18.70 -52.01 51.81
C ARG A 213 -17.86 -50.75 51.50
N GLY A 214 -18.45 -49.61 51.92
CA GLY A 214 -17.86 -48.73 52.96
C GLY A 214 -16.85 -47.64 52.55
N GLY A 215 -16.78 -46.46 53.19
CA GLY A 215 -17.74 -45.84 54.13
C GLY A 215 -17.12 -45.23 55.41
N ALA A 216 -16.68 -43.96 55.35
CA ALA A 216 -16.53 -43.02 56.48
C ALA A 216 -16.47 -41.58 55.89
N THR A 217 -17.12 -40.48 56.31
CA THR A 217 -17.84 -39.97 57.52
C THR A 217 -17.05 -38.98 58.41
N THR A 218 -17.79 -37.98 58.95
CA THR A 218 -17.40 -36.82 59.80
C THR A 218 -16.50 -35.74 59.13
N GLY A 219 -16.57 -34.44 59.45
CA GLY A 219 -17.40 -33.64 60.40
C GLY A 219 -16.53 -32.60 61.17
N ALA A 220 -16.96 -31.41 61.61
CA ALA A 220 -18.25 -30.69 61.54
C ALA A 220 -18.06 -29.17 61.90
N SER A 221 -19.14 -28.47 62.34
CA SER A 221 -19.32 -27.05 62.78
C SER A 221 -19.18 -25.93 61.70
N SER A 222 -20.10 -24.98 61.44
CA SER A 222 -21.16 -24.21 62.20
C SER A 222 -20.67 -22.90 62.84
N SER A 223 -21.34 -21.74 62.78
CA SER A 223 -22.54 -21.21 62.07
C SER A 223 -22.40 -19.66 61.99
N SER A 224 -23.32 -18.74 61.62
CA SER A 224 -24.75 -18.64 61.23
C SER A 224 -24.93 -17.28 60.46
N GLY A 225 -26.06 -16.81 59.92
CA GLY A 225 -27.49 -17.20 59.96
C GLY A 225 -28.36 -16.21 59.13
N ASP A 226 -29.59 -15.95 59.59
CA ASP A 226 -30.54 -14.85 59.28
C ASP A 226 -30.91 -14.50 57.80
N ASP A 227 -32.01 -15.10 57.32
CA ASP A 227 -33.27 -14.49 56.82
C ASP A 227 -33.29 -13.37 55.73
N ALA A 228 -34.19 -13.37 54.72
CA ALA A 228 -35.25 -14.33 54.33
C ALA A 228 -35.78 -14.12 52.88
N ASP A 229 -36.47 -15.15 52.37
CA ASP A 229 -37.56 -15.19 51.33
C ASP A 229 -37.39 -14.40 50.00
N ALA A 230 -37.21 -15.01 48.81
CA ALA A 230 -38.07 -15.93 48.01
C ALA A 230 -39.06 -15.20 47.05
N GLY A 231 -39.46 -15.72 45.88
CA GLY A 231 -39.08 -16.96 45.16
C GLY A 231 -38.88 -16.69 43.64
N ALA A 232 -38.21 -17.57 42.88
CA ALA A 232 -38.78 -18.76 42.18
C ALA A 232 -39.44 -18.39 40.82
N GLU A 233 -39.30 -19.14 39.70
CA GLU A 233 -38.87 -20.53 39.48
C GLU A 233 -37.93 -20.71 38.25
N ASN A 234 -37.15 -21.79 38.29
CA ASN A 234 -36.58 -22.68 37.23
C ASN A 234 -36.66 -22.33 35.72
N GLU A 235 -35.58 -22.53 34.93
CA GLU A 235 -35.16 -23.79 34.23
C GLU A 235 -36.19 -24.33 33.20
N SER A 236 -35.85 -24.84 32.00
CA SER A 236 -34.58 -25.41 31.49
C SER A 236 -34.45 -25.40 29.94
N SER A 237 -33.27 -25.83 29.46
CA SER A 237 -32.98 -26.52 28.18
C SER A 237 -33.43 -25.93 26.82
N VAL A 238 -32.45 -25.35 26.12
CA VAL A 238 -31.93 -25.79 24.80
C VAL A 238 -32.89 -26.57 23.87
N GLN A 239 -33.18 -25.99 22.69
CA GLN A 239 -33.24 -26.77 21.43
C GLN A 239 -33.03 -25.91 20.17
N SER A 240 -32.50 -26.55 19.12
CA SER A 240 -32.31 -26.06 17.74
C SER A 240 -32.00 -27.28 16.85
N PRO A 241 -32.14 -27.23 15.51
CA PRO A 241 -32.60 -26.12 14.65
C PRO A 241 -33.81 -26.47 13.76
N ALA A 242 -34.44 -25.46 13.15
CA ALA A 242 -35.28 -25.64 11.95
C ALA A 242 -35.34 -24.36 11.10
N THR A 243 -35.22 -24.49 9.78
CA THR A 243 -35.26 -23.36 8.82
C THR A 243 -36.68 -23.07 8.34
N VAL A 244 -37.20 -21.87 8.62
CA VAL A 244 -38.38 -21.31 7.95
C VAL A 244 -38.12 -19.83 7.63
N ALA A 245 -38.40 -19.41 6.40
CA ALA A 245 -38.28 -18.00 6.00
C ALA A 245 -39.50 -17.19 6.44
N VAL A 246 -39.28 -16.05 7.10
CA VAL A 246 -40.34 -15.11 7.52
C VAL A 246 -39.89 -13.68 7.21
N ALA A 247 -40.77 -12.89 6.60
CA ALA A 247 -40.53 -11.47 6.30
C ALA A 247 -40.64 -10.60 7.56
N PRO A 248 -39.96 -9.42 7.62
CA PRO A 248 -40.05 -8.52 8.77
C PRO A 248 -41.48 -7.99 8.95
N ALA A 249 -42.15 -8.41 10.03
CA ALA A 249 -43.50 -7.95 10.37
C ALA A 249 -43.47 -6.51 10.90
N THR A 250 -44.38 -5.67 10.41
CA THR A 250 -44.47 -4.26 10.78
C THR A 250 -44.93 -4.07 12.23
N VAL A 251 -44.04 -3.70 13.14
CA VAL A 251 -44.40 -3.28 14.50
C VAL A 251 -45.07 -1.90 14.46
N THR A 252 -46.40 -1.88 14.36
CA THR A 252 -47.19 -0.64 14.41
C THR A 252 -47.30 -0.12 15.84
N ALA A 253 -46.26 0.59 16.29
CA ALA A 253 -46.31 1.37 17.52
C ALA A 253 -47.39 2.47 17.41
N THR A 254 -48.43 2.39 18.23
CA THR A 254 -49.57 3.30 18.23
C THR A 254 -49.22 4.63 18.89
N VAL A 255 -48.57 5.51 18.13
CA VAL A 255 -48.30 6.91 18.54
C VAL A 255 -49.62 7.60 18.91
N ALA A 256 -49.74 7.99 20.19
CA ALA A 256 -50.90 8.72 20.68
C ALA A 256 -51.05 10.06 19.95
N ARG A 257 -52.26 10.35 19.44
CA ARG A 257 -52.54 11.59 18.70
C ARG A 257 -52.54 12.79 19.64
N VAL A 258 -51.41 13.51 19.68
CA VAL A 258 -51.33 14.86 20.26
C VAL A 258 -52.39 15.76 19.60
N PRO A 259 -53.23 16.48 20.37
CA PRO A 259 -54.29 17.31 19.81
C PRO A 259 -53.73 18.49 19.00
N MET A 260 -54.23 18.69 17.78
CA MET A 260 -53.74 19.71 16.86
C MET A 260 -54.06 21.13 17.33
N GLN A 261 -53.09 21.82 17.94
CA GLN A 261 -53.16 23.26 18.11
C GLN A 261 -52.91 23.97 16.77
N ARG A 262 -53.78 24.92 16.41
CA ARG A 262 -53.55 25.84 15.30
C ARG A 262 -52.63 26.96 15.80
N ASN A 263 -51.39 27.00 15.31
CA ASN A 263 -50.40 27.99 15.76
C ASN A 263 -50.82 29.42 15.39
N THR A 264 -51.37 30.16 16.36
CA THR A 264 -51.63 31.60 16.29
C THR A 264 -50.72 32.42 17.21
N THR A 265 -49.99 31.77 18.11
CA THR A 265 -49.22 32.40 19.21
C THR A 265 -47.70 32.25 19.13
N LEU A 266 -47.17 31.27 18.39
CA LEU A 266 -45.72 31.05 18.29
C LEU A 266 -45.07 31.92 17.21
N SER A 267 -43.93 32.51 17.57
CA SER A 267 -43.13 33.31 16.64
C SER A 267 -42.45 32.44 15.58
N THR A 268 -42.18 32.99 14.40
CA THR A 268 -41.45 32.25 13.35
C THR A 268 -40.03 31.86 13.82
N LYS A 269 -39.39 32.67 14.66
CA LYS A 269 -38.08 32.34 15.27
C LYS A 269 -38.17 31.10 16.17
N SER A 270 -39.21 31.00 16.99
CA SER A 270 -39.49 29.83 17.83
C SER A 270 -39.73 28.57 16.99
N LEU A 271 -40.49 28.70 15.88
CA LEU A 271 -40.72 27.57 14.96
C LEU A 271 -39.44 27.16 14.20
N CYS A 272 -38.54 28.10 13.89
CA CYS A 272 -37.22 27.77 13.33
C CYS A 272 -36.37 27.00 14.34
N GLN A 273 -36.30 27.46 15.60
CA GLN A 273 -35.56 26.79 16.66
C GLN A 273 -36.03 25.34 16.87
N ILE A 274 -37.35 25.10 16.94
CA ILE A 274 -37.91 23.74 17.07
C ILE A 274 -37.54 22.85 15.88
N VAL A 275 -37.45 23.40 14.66
CA VAL A 275 -37.01 22.65 13.47
C VAL A 275 -35.51 22.34 13.53
N THR A 276 -34.68 23.25 14.03
CA THR A 276 -33.26 22.98 14.29
C THR A 276 -33.10 21.87 15.34
N GLU A 277 -33.71 22.01 16.52
CA GLU A 277 -33.70 21.01 17.59
C GLU A 277 -34.21 19.61 17.18
N GLU A 278 -35.12 19.51 16.21
CA GLU A 278 -35.58 18.22 15.68
C GLU A 278 -34.63 17.63 14.65
N VAL A 279 -33.85 18.46 13.93
CA VAL A 279 -32.86 18.02 12.95
C VAL A 279 -31.52 17.65 13.60
N ASP A 280 -31.14 18.33 14.67
CA ASP A 280 -29.93 18.04 15.45
C ASP A 280 -29.97 16.65 16.13
N LYS A 281 -31.14 16.00 16.14
CA LYS A 281 -31.34 14.61 16.61
C LYS A 281 -31.06 13.54 15.55
N PHE A 282 -30.85 13.91 14.29
CA PHE A 282 -30.51 12.95 13.24
C PHE A 282 -29.00 12.68 13.23
N PRO A 283 -28.52 11.47 12.89
CA PRO A 283 -27.08 11.17 12.82
C PRO A 283 -26.25 12.02 11.84
N ALA A 284 -26.90 12.81 10.97
CA ALA A 284 -26.25 13.78 10.08
C ALA A 284 -27.13 15.04 9.95
N PRO A 285 -27.15 15.95 10.96
CA PRO A 285 -28.04 17.11 10.98
C PRO A 285 -27.82 18.04 9.78
N TRP A 286 -26.56 18.24 9.39
CA TRP A 286 -26.15 19.06 8.25
C TRP A 286 -26.76 18.56 6.93
N LEU A 287 -26.84 17.24 6.71
CA LEU A 287 -27.39 16.65 5.47
C LEU A 287 -28.91 16.85 5.40
N VAL A 288 -29.59 16.74 6.55
CA VAL A 288 -31.02 16.98 6.69
C VAL A 288 -31.34 18.48 6.56
N MET A 289 -30.48 19.37 7.05
CA MET A 289 -30.56 20.82 6.86
C MET A 289 -30.33 21.24 5.39
N ALA A 290 -29.42 20.59 4.66
CA ALA A 290 -29.26 20.81 3.23
C ALA A 290 -30.52 20.37 2.45
N ARG A 291 -31.01 19.16 2.73
CA ARG A 291 -32.18 18.55 2.07
C ARG A 291 -33.55 19.00 2.63
N LEU A 292 -33.59 20.06 3.44
CA LEU A 292 -34.80 20.47 4.17
C LEU A 292 -35.90 21.00 3.22
N ASP A 293 -37.03 20.30 3.13
CA ASP A 293 -38.16 20.65 2.25
C ASP A 293 -39.42 21.08 3.02
N GLY A 294 -40.36 21.73 2.33
CA GLY A 294 -41.62 22.20 2.91
C GLY A 294 -42.55 21.09 3.43
N LYS A 295 -42.34 19.82 3.06
CA LYS A 295 -43.01 18.65 3.63
C LYS A 295 -42.28 18.11 4.86
N MET A 296 -40.95 18.19 4.93
CA MET A 296 -40.14 17.80 6.08
C MET A 296 -40.34 18.77 7.24
N ILE A 297 -40.23 20.09 7.00
CA ILE A 297 -40.50 21.13 8.02
C ILE A 297 -41.87 20.95 8.65
N LYS A 298 -42.89 20.59 7.86
CA LYS A 298 -44.22 20.25 8.35
C LYS A 298 -44.23 18.99 9.23
N ARG A 299 -43.53 17.93 8.85
CA ARG A 299 -43.46 16.68 9.65
C ARG A 299 -42.75 16.89 10.99
N LEU A 300 -41.62 17.61 11.00
CA LEU A 300 -40.83 17.93 12.19
C LEU A 300 -41.56 18.89 13.15
N LEU A 301 -42.43 19.75 12.63
CA LEU A 301 -43.31 20.55 13.49
C LEU A 301 -44.52 19.75 13.98
N LEU A 302 -45.09 18.88 13.15
CA LEU A 302 -46.21 18.01 13.55
C LEU A 302 -45.83 16.94 14.60
N SER A 303 -44.58 16.44 14.63
CA SER A 303 -44.10 15.57 15.74
C SER A 303 -44.16 16.29 17.08
N ARG A 304 -43.85 17.58 17.10
CA ARG A 304 -43.96 18.49 18.26
C ARG A 304 -45.38 19.08 18.44
N GLY A 305 -46.39 18.59 17.72
CA GLY A 305 -47.80 19.02 17.81
C GLY A 305 -48.15 20.32 17.04
N HIS A 306 -47.20 20.92 16.34
CA HIS A 306 -47.34 22.22 15.67
C HIS A 306 -47.81 22.09 14.21
N SER A 307 -49.08 22.46 13.96
CA SER A 307 -49.63 22.53 12.60
C SER A 307 -49.27 23.85 11.89
N ILE A 308 -48.73 23.77 10.66
CA ILE A 308 -48.39 24.95 9.84
C ILE A 308 -48.81 24.82 8.36
N ASN A 309 -49.11 25.95 7.72
CA ASN A 309 -49.45 26.00 6.28
C ASN A 309 -48.19 26.03 5.38
N HIS A 310 -48.38 25.97 4.05
CA HIS A 310 -47.25 25.97 3.10
C HIS A 310 -46.46 27.29 3.08
N MET A 311 -47.13 28.44 3.25
CA MET A 311 -46.47 29.76 3.28
C MET A 311 -45.55 29.90 4.49
N MET A 312 -45.98 29.40 5.66
CA MET A 312 -45.16 29.39 6.87
C MET A 312 -43.98 28.43 6.74
N ALA A 313 -44.17 27.24 6.14
CA ALA A 313 -43.08 26.29 5.90
C ALA A 313 -42.00 26.89 4.96
N SER A 314 -42.44 27.63 3.92
CA SER A 314 -41.53 28.36 3.02
C SER A 314 -40.79 29.50 3.75
N ARG A 315 -41.48 30.27 4.61
CA ARG A 315 -40.85 31.32 5.42
C ARG A 315 -39.82 30.75 6.39
N ILE A 316 -40.12 29.63 7.05
CA ILE A 316 -39.19 28.92 7.95
C ILE A 316 -37.96 28.42 7.18
N LYS A 317 -38.14 27.77 6.02
CA LYS A 317 -36.99 27.37 5.17
C LYS A 317 -36.10 28.58 4.86
N ARG A 318 -36.70 29.70 4.47
CA ARG A 318 -35.93 30.91 4.12
C ARG A 318 -35.21 31.50 5.33
N GLN A 319 -35.84 31.59 6.50
CA GLN A 319 -35.17 32.09 7.72
C GLN A 319 -34.05 31.17 8.21
N LEU A 320 -34.20 29.84 8.11
CA LEU A 320 -33.12 28.90 8.41
C LEU A 320 -31.94 29.05 7.43
N HIS A 321 -32.23 29.30 6.15
CA HIS A 321 -31.20 29.55 5.13
C HIS A 321 -30.50 30.92 5.32
N GLU A 322 -31.26 32.00 5.54
CA GLU A 322 -30.75 33.34 5.93
C GLU A 322 -29.80 33.24 7.14
N ALA A 323 -30.19 32.47 8.17
CA ALA A 323 -29.37 32.23 9.37
C ALA A 323 -28.11 31.39 9.07
N ARG A 324 -28.22 30.37 8.21
CA ARG A 324 -27.07 29.52 7.80
C ARG A 324 -26.01 30.31 7.04
N ILE A 325 -26.42 31.14 6.08
CA ILE A 325 -25.52 32.03 5.33
C ILE A 325 -24.85 33.03 6.29
N SER A 326 -25.62 33.62 7.21
CA SER A 326 -25.10 34.56 8.22
C SER A 326 -24.04 33.91 9.13
N ALA A 327 -24.30 32.69 9.61
CA ALA A 327 -23.35 31.92 10.42
C ALA A 327 -22.08 31.52 9.63
N THR A 328 -22.25 31.09 8.38
CA THR A 328 -21.16 30.77 7.45
C THR A 328 -20.26 32.00 7.26
N ARG A 329 -20.84 33.14 6.86
CA ARG A 329 -20.12 34.40 6.67
C ARG A 329 -19.41 34.84 7.94
N ALA A 330 -20.08 34.82 9.11
CA ALA A 330 -19.46 35.17 10.39
C ALA A 330 -18.29 34.26 10.79
N SER A 331 -18.23 33.03 10.29
CA SER A 331 -17.10 32.11 10.47
C SER A 331 -15.88 32.56 9.66
N PHE A 332 -16.06 32.88 8.37
CA PHE A 332 -15.01 33.43 7.51
C PHE A 332 -14.53 34.81 7.96
N GLN A 333 -15.44 35.73 8.30
CA GLN A 333 -15.11 37.10 8.72
C GLN A 333 -14.26 37.16 10.00
N LYS A 334 -14.28 36.12 10.84
CA LYS A 334 -13.45 35.99 12.05
C LYS A 334 -12.15 35.22 11.84
N LEU A 335 -12.02 34.47 10.74
CA LEU A 335 -10.95 33.50 10.52
C LEU A 335 -9.56 34.15 10.57
N ALA A 336 -9.37 35.28 9.88
CA ALA A 336 -8.08 35.98 9.84
C ALA A 336 -7.64 36.50 11.22
N SER A 337 -8.59 36.97 12.05
CA SER A 337 -8.30 37.37 13.44
C SER A 337 -7.94 36.17 14.30
N TYR A 338 -8.67 35.05 14.16
CA TYR A 338 -8.43 33.82 14.90
C TYR A 338 -7.07 33.19 14.60
N LEU A 339 -6.72 33.02 13.32
CA LEU A 339 -5.43 32.45 12.92
C LEU A 339 -4.25 33.33 13.38
N ARG A 340 -4.41 34.65 13.37
CA ARG A 340 -3.42 35.59 13.93
C ARG A 340 -3.23 35.38 15.43
N VAL A 341 -4.31 35.36 16.22
CA VAL A 341 -4.24 35.13 17.68
C VAL A 341 -3.57 33.79 18.00
N VAL A 342 -3.86 32.72 17.25
CA VAL A 342 -3.21 31.42 17.45
C VAL A 342 -1.73 31.46 17.06
N ALA A 343 -1.35 32.17 15.99
CA ALA A 343 0.06 32.35 15.62
C ALA A 343 0.85 33.17 16.66
N ASP A 344 0.27 34.26 17.19
CA ASP A 344 0.87 35.10 18.22
C ASP A 344 1.12 34.33 19.53
N LYS A 345 0.29 33.32 19.82
CA LYS A 345 0.47 32.40 20.96
C LYS A 345 1.43 31.23 20.68
N ASN A 346 1.81 31.01 19.42
CA ASN A 346 2.69 29.92 18.99
C ASN A 346 3.78 30.42 18.04
N PRO A 347 4.78 31.17 18.55
CA PRO A 347 5.80 31.84 17.73
C PRO A 347 6.47 30.91 16.70
N GLY A 348 6.71 31.47 15.51
CA GLY A 348 7.22 30.74 14.35
C GLY A 348 6.19 29.86 13.65
N SER A 349 4.93 29.82 14.08
CA SER A 349 3.84 29.26 13.27
C SER A 349 3.54 30.19 12.10
N HIS A 350 3.33 29.62 10.92
CA HIS A 350 3.01 30.39 9.72
C HIS A 350 1.51 30.32 9.44
N PHE A 351 0.89 31.44 9.11
CA PHE A 351 -0.50 31.48 8.66
C PHE A 351 -0.65 32.44 7.49
N HIS A 352 -1.70 32.23 6.70
CA HIS A 352 -2.04 33.12 5.60
C HIS A 352 -3.55 33.14 5.37
N VAL A 353 -4.09 34.27 4.90
CA VAL A 353 -5.48 34.41 4.45
C VAL A 353 -5.46 35.38 3.26
N GLU A 354 -5.99 34.92 2.12
CA GLU A 354 -6.10 35.68 0.88
C GLU A 354 -7.57 35.86 0.50
N ALA A 355 -7.85 37.02 -0.11
CA ALA A 355 -9.15 37.38 -0.65
C ALA A 355 -8.96 38.24 -1.91
N THR A 356 -9.86 38.04 -2.87
CA THR A 356 -9.97 38.86 -4.09
C THR A 356 -10.03 40.36 -3.77
N ALA A 357 -9.69 41.20 -4.75
CA ALA A 357 -9.90 42.66 -4.67
C ALA A 357 -11.38 43.08 -4.46
N ALA A 358 -12.34 42.15 -4.60
CA ALA A 358 -13.76 42.37 -4.32
C ALA A 358 -14.17 42.00 -2.87
N GLY A 359 -13.22 41.56 -2.04
CA GLY A 359 -13.44 41.11 -0.66
C GLY A 359 -13.93 39.66 -0.53
N VAL A 360 -13.93 38.87 -1.60
CA VAL A 360 -14.31 37.44 -1.55
C VAL A 360 -13.13 36.60 -1.12
N PHE A 361 -13.32 35.75 -0.11
CA PHE A 361 -12.34 34.76 0.34
C PHE A 361 -11.83 33.88 -0.82
N GLU A 362 -10.51 33.69 -0.88
CA GLU A 362 -9.86 32.75 -1.81
C GLU A 362 -9.30 31.53 -1.07
N ARG A 363 -8.51 31.77 0.00
CA ARG A 363 -7.83 30.70 0.72
C ARG A 363 -7.29 31.12 2.08
N ALA A 364 -7.12 30.15 2.97
CA ALA A 364 -6.46 30.30 4.25
C ALA A 364 -5.56 29.09 4.55
N LEU A 365 -4.50 29.31 5.32
CA LEU A 365 -3.50 28.31 5.70
C LEU A 365 -3.07 28.51 7.16
N PHE A 366 -2.82 27.41 7.86
CA PHE A 366 -2.03 27.40 9.09
C PHE A 366 -1.02 26.24 9.12
N VAL A 367 0.21 26.53 9.54
CA VAL A 367 1.33 25.60 9.69
C VAL A 367 1.95 25.79 11.09
N PRO A 368 1.65 24.93 12.07
CA PRO A 368 2.11 25.11 13.45
C PRO A 368 3.62 24.86 13.60
N SER A 369 4.33 25.76 14.30
CA SER A 369 5.77 25.58 14.57
C SER A 369 6.08 24.30 15.35
N ALA A 370 5.20 23.90 16.27
CA ALA A 370 5.35 22.64 17.00
C ALA A 370 5.24 21.41 16.09
N ALA A 371 4.38 21.45 15.06
CA ALA A 371 4.25 20.35 14.11
C ALA A 371 5.41 20.32 13.10
N LEU A 372 5.94 21.48 12.70
CA LEU A 372 7.18 21.59 11.93
C LEU A 372 8.42 21.12 12.71
N HIS A 373 8.43 21.29 14.03
CA HIS A 373 9.46 20.72 14.90
C HIS A 373 9.35 19.18 14.91
N ALA A 374 8.16 18.62 15.13
CA ALA A 374 7.93 17.17 15.07
C ALA A 374 8.33 16.57 13.72
N LEU A 375 7.93 17.19 12.61
CA LEU A 375 8.30 16.84 11.23
C LEU A 375 9.81 16.65 11.02
N ALA A 376 10.65 17.43 11.70
CA ALA A 376 12.12 17.32 11.59
C ALA A 376 12.70 16.07 12.26
N HIS A 377 11.92 15.39 13.11
CA HIS A 377 12.29 14.13 13.78
C HIS A 377 11.59 12.90 13.18
N CYS A 378 10.61 13.08 12.29
CA CYS A 378 9.85 11.99 11.67
C CYS A 378 10.62 11.30 10.53
N PRO A 379 10.25 10.05 10.16
CA PRO A 379 10.71 9.41 8.94
C PRO A 379 10.46 10.26 7.69
N LYS A 380 11.24 10.07 6.61
CA LYS A 380 11.17 10.86 5.36
C LYS A 380 9.97 10.50 4.46
N LEU A 381 8.78 10.53 5.04
CA LEU A 381 7.47 10.28 4.43
C LEU A 381 6.56 11.48 4.68
N VAL A 382 5.96 12.05 3.63
CA VAL A 382 4.86 13.03 3.72
C VAL A 382 3.67 12.48 2.97
N ALA A 383 2.47 12.59 3.55
CA ALA A 383 1.22 12.50 2.81
C ALA A 383 0.68 13.89 2.47
N LEU A 384 0.09 13.99 1.27
CA LEU A 384 -0.72 15.13 0.85
C LEU A 384 -2.12 14.62 0.51
N ASP A 385 -3.13 15.15 1.18
CA ASP A 385 -4.50 14.73 0.95
C ASP A 385 -5.48 15.90 1.08
N HIS A 386 -6.55 15.88 0.27
CA HIS A 386 -7.68 16.77 0.47
C HIS A 386 -8.69 16.11 1.41
N MET A 387 -9.38 16.87 2.27
CA MET A 387 -10.52 16.33 3.02
C MET A 387 -11.76 16.39 2.10
N PRO A 388 -12.32 15.24 1.68
CA PRO A 388 -13.45 15.24 0.77
C PRO A 388 -14.71 15.75 1.52
N PRO A 389 -15.60 16.53 0.88
CA PRO A 389 -16.83 16.99 1.54
C PRO A 389 -17.69 15.80 2.02
N PRO A 390 -18.44 15.91 3.14
CA PRO A 390 -19.12 14.77 3.79
C PRO A 390 -20.16 13.98 2.95
N TRP A 391 -20.51 14.43 1.75
CA TRP A 391 -21.36 13.73 0.78
C TRP A 391 -20.59 12.93 -0.26
N HIS A 392 -19.28 13.13 -0.39
CA HIS A 392 -18.41 12.32 -1.24
C HIS A 392 -18.50 10.83 -0.83
N GLU A 393 -18.57 10.56 0.47
CA GLU A 393 -18.83 9.22 1.03
C GLU A 393 -20.22 8.69 0.64
N ALA A 394 -21.24 9.55 0.61
CA ALA A 394 -22.59 9.16 0.20
C ALA A 394 -22.67 8.85 -1.31
N ASP A 395 -22.02 9.64 -2.17
CA ASP A 395 -21.92 9.36 -3.60
C ASP A 395 -21.04 8.12 -3.89
N LEU A 396 -19.97 7.90 -3.12
CA LEU A 396 -19.13 6.69 -3.19
C LEU A 396 -19.92 5.44 -2.75
N ALA A 397 -20.69 5.52 -1.66
CA ALA A 397 -21.57 4.45 -1.21
C ALA A 397 -22.70 4.15 -2.20
N LEU A 398 -23.29 5.18 -2.82
CA LEU A 398 -24.28 5.00 -3.90
C LEU A 398 -23.66 4.35 -5.15
N ALA A 399 -22.43 4.71 -5.51
CA ALA A 399 -21.70 4.13 -6.65
C ALA A 399 -21.31 2.66 -6.40
N THR A 400 -20.83 2.31 -5.20
CA THR A 400 -20.45 0.94 -4.84
C THR A 400 -21.64 0.02 -4.57
N ALA A 401 -22.78 0.55 -4.14
CA ALA A 401 -24.02 -0.22 -3.96
C ALA A 401 -24.65 -0.73 -5.28
N GLY A 402 -24.10 -0.40 -6.44
CA GLY A 402 -24.47 -0.94 -7.76
C GLY A 402 -25.87 -0.56 -8.27
N ASN A 403 -26.62 0.24 -7.50
CA ASN A 403 -28.04 0.47 -7.72
C ASN A 403 -28.27 1.68 -8.65
N SER A 404 -28.07 1.46 -9.95
CA SER A 404 -28.09 2.50 -11.00
C SER A 404 -29.40 3.28 -11.13
N ASN A 405 -30.50 2.76 -10.57
CA ASN A 405 -31.82 3.39 -10.59
C ASN A 405 -32.11 4.18 -9.30
N SER A 406 -31.34 5.24 -9.03
CA SER A 406 -31.79 6.30 -8.13
C SER A 406 -31.44 7.70 -8.65
N SER A 407 -32.46 8.53 -8.84
CA SER A 407 -32.35 9.96 -9.16
C SER A 407 -32.01 10.80 -7.91
N GLY A 408 -31.08 10.29 -7.10
CA GLY A 408 -30.75 10.78 -5.75
C GLY A 408 -29.34 11.36 -5.59
N ARG A 409 -28.58 11.48 -6.69
CA ARG A 409 -27.28 12.18 -6.72
C ARG A 409 -27.42 13.57 -6.10
N ILE A 410 -26.47 13.93 -5.24
CA ILE A 410 -26.41 15.29 -4.71
C ILE A 410 -25.89 16.19 -5.84
N ASN A 411 -26.67 17.20 -6.21
CA ASN A 411 -26.20 18.20 -7.16
C ASN A 411 -25.10 19.01 -6.46
N VAL A 412 -23.84 18.86 -6.89
CA VAL A 412 -22.67 19.37 -6.16
C VAL A 412 -22.75 20.90 -5.98
N HIS A 413 -23.33 21.60 -6.96
CA HIS A 413 -23.56 23.05 -6.92
C HIS A 413 -24.66 23.51 -5.93
N GLU A 414 -25.44 22.60 -5.33
CA GLU A 414 -26.50 22.95 -4.35
C GLU A 414 -26.03 22.85 -2.89
N ASN A 415 -24.75 22.55 -2.62
CA ASN A 415 -24.28 22.19 -1.27
C ASN A 415 -23.20 23.12 -0.73
N ASP A 416 -23.45 23.72 0.44
CA ASP A 416 -22.66 24.83 0.99
C ASP A 416 -21.16 24.52 1.13
N ASP A 417 -20.77 23.35 1.64
CA ASP A 417 -19.34 23.00 1.80
C ASP A 417 -18.65 22.61 0.48
N ALA A 418 -19.36 22.56 -0.66
CA ALA A 418 -18.73 22.52 -2.00
C ALA A 418 -18.56 23.92 -2.57
N LEU A 419 -19.45 24.86 -2.21
CA LEU A 419 -19.36 26.27 -2.58
C LEU A 419 -18.40 27.08 -1.68
N CYS A 420 -18.19 26.63 -0.43
CA CYS A 420 -17.26 27.26 0.52
C CYS A 420 -15.84 26.68 0.47
N GLY A 421 -15.66 25.57 -0.26
CA GLY A 421 -14.35 25.06 -0.67
C GLY A 421 -13.87 23.77 -0.01
N VAL A 422 -12.61 23.41 -0.27
CA VAL A 422 -12.00 22.13 0.08
C VAL A 422 -10.83 22.35 1.04
N TYR A 423 -10.66 21.48 2.04
CA TYR A 423 -9.47 21.51 2.88
C TYR A 423 -8.33 20.71 2.28
N LEU A 424 -7.13 21.28 2.25
CA LEU A 424 -5.90 20.61 1.85
C LEU A 424 -5.06 20.35 3.11
N THR A 425 -4.44 19.18 3.19
CA THR A 425 -3.66 18.75 4.36
C THR A 425 -2.28 18.25 3.96
N ALA A 426 -1.31 18.44 4.86
CA ALA A 426 -0.04 17.74 4.82
C ALA A 426 0.18 17.03 6.16
N ALA A 427 0.55 15.75 6.09
CA ALA A 427 0.72 14.89 7.25
C ALA A 427 1.99 14.03 7.16
N VAL A 428 2.49 13.57 8.30
CA VAL A 428 3.56 12.55 8.41
C VAL A 428 3.15 11.49 9.43
N LYS A 429 3.83 10.34 9.43
CA LYS A 429 3.84 9.43 10.60
C LYS A 429 5.01 9.77 11.50
N ASP A 430 4.84 9.58 12.81
CA ASP A 430 5.93 9.67 13.79
C ASP A 430 6.63 8.30 13.98
N ALA A 431 7.59 8.22 14.91
CA ALA A 431 8.31 6.96 15.15
C ALA A 431 7.42 5.86 15.78
N ASN A 432 6.25 6.19 16.35
CA ASN A 432 5.24 5.22 16.83
C ASN A 432 4.24 4.82 15.72
N ASP A 433 4.50 5.23 14.47
CA ASP A 433 3.63 5.05 13.31
C ASP A 433 2.33 5.86 13.37
N GLU A 434 2.21 6.79 14.32
CA GLU A 434 1.01 7.62 14.47
C GLU A 434 1.08 8.89 13.61
N THR A 435 -0.05 9.28 13.02
CA THR A 435 -0.14 10.49 12.19
C THR A 435 0.14 11.79 12.98
N VAL A 436 0.75 12.76 12.31
CA VAL A 436 0.85 14.18 12.68
C VAL A 436 0.41 15.01 11.48
N VAL A 437 -0.72 15.70 11.57
CA VAL A 437 -1.15 16.68 10.55
C VAL A 437 -0.41 17.99 10.83
N PHE A 438 0.53 18.38 9.95
CA PHE A 438 1.45 19.50 10.17
C PHE A 438 1.14 20.75 9.34
N ALA A 439 0.21 20.68 8.38
CA ALA A 439 -0.37 21.84 7.72
C ALA A 439 -1.84 21.59 7.39
N LEU A 440 -2.67 22.63 7.55
CA LEU A 440 -4.07 22.66 7.15
C LEU A 440 -4.35 23.95 6.37
N ALA A 441 -4.91 23.82 5.17
CA ALA A 441 -5.44 24.93 4.39
C ALA A 441 -6.92 24.71 4.03
N LEU A 442 -7.62 25.80 3.75
CA LEU A 442 -8.92 25.85 3.08
C LEU A 442 -8.77 26.67 1.81
N VAL A 443 -9.25 26.18 0.68
CA VAL A 443 -9.18 26.84 -0.64
C VAL A 443 -10.54 26.76 -1.34
N VAL A 444 -10.92 27.73 -2.18
CA VAL A 444 -12.25 27.70 -2.85
C VAL A 444 -12.43 26.43 -3.69
N GLU A 445 -11.42 26.05 -4.47
CA GLU A 445 -11.46 24.85 -5.31
C GLU A 445 -10.12 24.10 -5.23
N GLU A 446 -10.19 22.78 -5.36
CA GLU A 446 -9.02 21.93 -5.46
C GLU A 446 -8.50 21.96 -6.90
N ASP A 447 -7.48 22.79 -7.14
CA ASP A 447 -6.85 22.98 -8.44
C ASP A 447 -5.32 23.05 -8.36
N GLU A 448 -4.67 23.15 -9.52
CA GLU A 448 -3.22 23.25 -9.67
C GLU A 448 -2.62 24.48 -8.95
N ALA A 449 -3.31 25.63 -8.96
CA ALA A 449 -2.79 26.88 -8.42
C ALA A 449 -2.86 26.92 -6.89
N ASN A 450 -3.92 26.36 -6.32
CA ASN A 450 -4.13 26.23 -4.88
C ASN A 450 -3.26 25.13 -4.28
N TRP A 451 -3.06 24.00 -4.98
CA TRP A 451 -2.04 23.03 -4.61
C TRP A 451 -0.62 23.62 -4.72
N GLU A 452 -0.28 24.33 -5.78
CA GLU A 452 1.07 24.91 -5.93
C GLU A 452 1.35 25.96 -4.84
N TRP A 453 0.38 26.83 -4.54
CA TRP A 453 0.44 27.76 -3.41
C TRP A 453 0.64 27.06 -2.07
N PHE A 454 -0.16 26.03 -1.78
CA PHE A 454 -0.07 25.27 -0.53
C PHE A 454 1.32 24.65 -0.35
N LEU A 455 1.84 23.96 -1.37
CA LEU A 455 3.14 23.30 -1.34
C LEU A 455 4.31 24.29 -1.23
N ARG A 456 4.19 25.47 -1.86
CA ARG A 456 5.17 26.56 -1.72
C ARG A 456 5.15 27.17 -0.32
N ALA A 457 3.98 27.45 0.24
CA ALA A 457 3.85 28.01 1.59
C ALA A 457 4.31 27.03 2.69
N VAL A 458 3.99 25.74 2.54
CA VAL A 458 4.47 24.67 3.44
C VAL A 458 5.99 24.52 3.36
N GLN A 459 6.60 24.58 2.17
CA GLN A 459 8.06 24.53 2.05
C GLN A 459 8.76 25.82 2.55
N LEU A 460 8.10 26.98 2.46
CA LEU A 460 8.63 28.25 3.01
C LEU A 460 8.62 28.27 4.55
N ALA A 461 7.61 27.64 5.16
CA ALA A 461 7.53 27.48 6.62
C ALA A 461 8.45 26.36 7.13
N SER A 462 8.62 25.29 6.35
CA SER A 462 9.42 24.12 6.73
C SER A 462 10.93 24.39 6.73
N ARG A 463 11.61 23.88 7.76
CA ARG A 463 13.08 23.86 7.86
C ARG A 463 13.71 22.61 7.22
N VAL A 464 12.90 21.63 6.82
CA VAL A 464 13.37 20.43 6.10
C VAL A 464 13.10 20.53 4.61
N ASN A 465 13.99 19.95 3.82
CA ASN A 465 13.87 19.85 2.37
C ASN A 465 12.83 18.78 2.01
N LEU A 466 11.59 19.18 1.72
CA LEU A 466 10.47 18.25 1.47
C LEU A 466 10.65 17.48 0.14
N ALA A 467 11.49 17.97 -0.76
CA ALA A 467 11.89 17.23 -1.97
C ALA A 467 12.71 15.96 -1.66
N GLU A 468 13.33 15.83 -0.47
CA GLU A 468 14.00 14.59 -0.07
C GLU A 468 13.03 13.49 0.38
N PHE A 469 11.76 13.82 0.65
CA PHE A 469 10.79 12.88 1.18
C PHE A 469 10.19 12.00 0.07
N THR A 470 9.64 10.85 0.47
CA THR A 470 8.62 10.13 -0.30
C THR A 470 7.28 10.81 -0.05
N VAL A 471 6.59 11.19 -1.12
CA VAL A 471 5.32 11.95 -1.04
C VAL A 471 4.17 11.06 -1.49
N VAL A 472 3.34 10.59 -0.56
CA VAL A 472 2.15 9.77 -0.85
C VAL A 472 0.95 10.68 -1.06
N ALA A 473 0.43 10.74 -2.27
CA ALA A 473 -0.53 11.76 -2.65
C ALA A 473 -1.46 11.30 -3.78
N GLY A 474 -2.61 11.96 -3.92
CA GLY A 474 -3.41 11.90 -5.14
C GLY A 474 -2.62 12.38 -6.37
N ARG A 475 -3.24 12.29 -7.55
CA ARG A 475 -2.67 12.76 -8.83
C ARG A 475 -3.66 13.51 -9.73
N THR A 476 -4.92 13.54 -9.31
CA THR A 476 -6.03 14.28 -9.90
C THR A 476 -5.90 15.79 -9.64
N ARG A 477 -6.77 16.60 -10.24
CA ARG A 477 -7.03 18.01 -9.86
C ARG A 477 -5.79 18.92 -9.74
N GLY A 478 -4.80 18.73 -10.62
CA GLY A 478 -3.60 19.57 -10.69
C GLY A 478 -2.51 19.27 -9.65
N LEU A 479 -2.76 18.37 -8.67
CA LEU A 479 -1.81 18.04 -7.61
C LEU A 479 -0.47 17.50 -8.16
N GLN A 480 -0.51 16.65 -9.19
CA GLN A 480 0.71 16.10 -9.79
C GLN A 480 1.58 17.20 -10.44
N GLN A 481 0.96 18.17 -11.11
CA GLN A 481 1.64 19.29 -11.77
C GLN A 481 2.18 20.31 -10.74
N ALA A 482 1.37 20.65 -9.74
CA ALA A 482 1.75 21.48 -8.62
C ALA A 482 2.97 20.92 -7.87
N LEU A 483 2.97 19.62 -7.58
CA LEU A 483 4.06 18.92 -6.91
C LEU A 483 5.37 18.97 -7.72
N GLN A 484 5.29 18.79 -9.04
CA GLN A 484 6.44 18.91 -9.94
C GLN A 484 7.05 20.32 -9.98
N ARG A 485 6.25 21.39 -9.80
CA ARG A 485 6.73 22.78 -9.79
C ARG A 485 7.17 23.28 -8.41
N ALA A 486 6.56 22.79 -7.35
CA ALA A 486 6.88 23.17 -5.98
C ALA A 486 8.09 22.37 -5.47
N TRP A 487 8.04 21.04 -5.56
CA TRP A 487 9.03 20.11 -4.99
C TRP A 487 9.60 19.17 -6.08
N PRO A 488 10.33 19.66 -7.11
CA PRO A 488 10.74 18.86 -8.27
C PRO A 488 11.63 17.62 -7.99
N GLY A 489 12.22 17.50 -6.79
CA GLY A 489 12.95 16.30 -6.36
C GLY A 489 12.13 15.29 -5.55
N ALA A 490 10.88 15.61 -5.21
CA ALA A 490 9.99 14.76 -4.43
C ALA A 490 9.66 13.46 -5.18
N SER A 491 9.66 12.34 -4.46
CA SER A 491 9.33 11.04 -5.07
C SER A 491 7.84 10.78 -4.86
N HIS A 492 7.04 11.17 -5.86
CA HIS A 492 5.58 11.07 -5.82
C HIS A 492 5.13 9.61 -5.91
N ARG A 493 4.59 9.10 -4.81
CA ARG A 493 3.90 7.82 -4.71
C ARG A 493 2.39 8.07 -4.80
N PHE A 494 1.72 7.43 -5.75
CA PHE A 494 0.28 7.58 -5.92
C PHE A 494 -0.47 6.90 -4.77
N CYS A 495 -1.38 7.63 -4.14
CA CYS A 495 -2.30 7.09 -3.16
C CYS A 495 -3.30 6.13 -3.84
N VAL A 496 -3.17 4.84 -3.53
CA VAL A 496 -3.97 3.76 -4.12
C VAL A 496 -5.44 3.90 -3.73
N ARG A 497 -5.72 4.37 -2.50
CA ARG A 497 -7.07 4.72 -2.06
C ARG A 497 -7.71 5.74 -3.02
N ARG A 498 -7.00 6.81 -3.37
CA ARG A 498 -7.47 7.86 -4.30
C ARG A 498 -7.62 7.35 -5.74
N LEU A 499 -6.69 6.53 -6.23
CA LEU A 499 -6.83 5.86 -7.54
C LEU A 499 -8.14 5.04 -7.63
N VAL A 500 -8.47 4.30 -6.56
CA VAL A 500 -9.67 3.47 -6.50
C VAL A 500 -10.95 4.30 -6.34
N GLU A 501 -10.98 5.23 -5.39
CA GLU A 501 -12.21 5.92 -4.99
C GLU A 501 -12.61 7.03 -5.97
N GLU A 502 -11.66 7.85 -6.44
CA GLU A 502 -11.96 8.93 -7.40
C GLU A 502 -11.94 8.41 -8.84
N GLU A 503 -10.78 7.99 -9.33
CA GLU A 503 -10.62 7.73 -10.76
C GLU A 503 -11.38 6.48 -11.21
N MET A 504 -11.32 5.39 -10.45
CA MET A 504 -11.96 4.14 -10.83
C MET A 504 -13.46 4.14 -10.54
N VAL A 505 -13.89 4.53 -9.32
CA VAL A 505 -15.31 4.47 -8.94
C VAL A 505 -16.10 5.72 -9.35
N LEU A 506 -15.62 6.94 -9.12
CA LEU A 506 -16.42 8.15 -9.40
C LEU A 506 -16.31 8.66 -10.85
N GLU A 507 -15.10 8.75 -11.40
CA GLU A 507 -14.89 9.20 -12.79
C GLU A 507 -15.24 8.10 -13.80
N ARG A 508 -14.59 6.93 -13.70
CA ARG A 508 -14.72 5.81 -14.65
C ARG A 508 -15.87 4.85 -14.36
N LYS A 509 -16.49 4.93 -13.18
CA LYS A 509 -17.68 4.13 -12.78
C LYS A 509 -17.46 2.62 -12.87
N LEU A 510 -16.25 2.17 -12.57
CA LEU A 510 -15.88 0.76 -12.53
C LEU A 510 -16.45 0.11 -11.25
N PRO A 511 -17.10 -1.07 -11.34
CA PRO A 511 -17.66 -1.74 -10.17
C PRO A 511 -16.54 -2.43 -9.36
N VAL A 512 -15.92 -1.68 -8.44
CA VAL A 512 -14.93 -2.18 -7.48
C VAL A 512 -15.63 -2.88 -6.32
N THR A 513 -15.53 -4.21 -6.24
CA THR A 513 -15.92 -4.99 -5.05
C THR A 513 -14.76 -5.05 -4.05
N PRO A 514 -14.98 -5.42 -2.77
CA PRO A 514 -13.91 -5.55 -1.78
C PRO A 514 -12.76 -6.48 -2.22
N ASP A 515 -13.07 -7.58 -2.93
CA ASP A 515 -12.05 -8.51 -3.47
C ASP A 515 -11.19 -7.85 -4.56
N LYS A 516 -11.80 -7.00 -5.40
CA LYS A 516 -11.05 -6.21 -6.39
C LYS A 516 -10.21 -5.15 -5.68
N LYS A 517 -10.74 -4.43 -4.69
CA LYS A 517 -9.98 -3.48 -3.85
C LYS A 517 -8.75 -4.17 -3.25
N ARG A 518 -8.92 -5.35 -2.61
CA ARG A 518 -7.82 -6.16 -2.06
C ARG A 518 -6.71 -6.41 -3.07
N ARG A 519 -7.06 -6.92 -4.26
CA ARG A 519 -6.11 -7.26 -5.32
C ARG A 519 -5.34 -6.05 -5.87
N ILE A 520 -5.94 -4.86 -5.88
CA ILE A 520 -5.25 -3.61 -6.27
C ILE A 520 -4.24 -3.18 -5.20
N PHE A 521 -4.59 -3.32 -3.92
CA PHE A 521 -3.69 -3.01 -2.80
C PHE A 521 -2.56 -4.05 -2.67
N ASP A 522 -2.82 -5.32 -2.98
CA ASP A 522 -1.79 -6.36 -3.10
C ASP A 522 -0.82 -6.05 -4.26
N LEU A 523 -1.35 -5.67 -5.44
CA LEU A 523 -0.56 -5.23 -6.59
C LEU A 523 0.39 -4.09 -6.21
N ALA A 524 -0.12 -3.03 -5.57
CA ALA A 524 0.67 -1.89 -5.12
C ALA A 524 1.77 -2.25 -4.09
N ARG A 525 1.58 -3.34 -3.34
CA ARG A 525 2.51 -3.88 -2.34
C ARG A 525 3.41 -5.01 -2.86
N SER A 526 3.40 -5.29 -4.17
CA SER A 526 4.27 -6.32 -4.79
C SER A 526 5.75 -6.05 -4.55
N GLU A 527 6.49 -7.05 -4.04
CA GLU A 527 7.94 -7.02 -3.81
C GLU A 527 8.74 -7.56 -5.02
N SER A 528 8.08 -7.87 -6.15
CA SER A 528 8.75 -8.23 -7.41
C SER A 528 7.86 -8.08 -8.64
N GLU A 529 8.47 -7.94 -9.83
CA GLU A 529 7.78 -8.00 -11.13
C GLU A 529 7.01 -9.32 -11.32
N THR A 530 7.53 -10.45 -10.80
CA THR A 530 6.86 -11.76 -10.94
C THR A 530 5.56 -11.81 -10.13
N GLU A 531 5.59 -11.34 -8.88
CA GLU A 531 4.40 -11.22 -8.02
C GLU A 531 3.37 -10.27 -8.64
N PHE A 532 3.82 -9.09 -9.08
CA PHE A 532 2.98 -8.12 -9.79
C PHE A 532 2.32 -8.73 -11.04
N THR A 533 3.09 -9.46 -11.86
CA THR A 533 2.60 -10.08 -13.10
C THR A 533 1.52 -11.12 -12.80
N THR A 534 1.72 -11.96 -11.78
CA THR A 534 0.72 -12.95 -11.35
C THR A 534 -0.56 -12.26 -10.87
N LEU A 535 -0.45 -11.31 -9.95
CA LEU A 535 -1.60 -10.57 -9.41
C LEU A 535 -2.34 -9.75 -10.49
N ARG A 536 -1.62 -9.21 -11.49
CA ARG A 536 -2.22 -8.49 -12.63
C ARG A 536 -3.07 -9.43 -13.47
N ASN A 537 -2.56 -10.62 -13.76
CA ASN A 537 -3.30 -11.62 -14.53
C ASN A 537 -4.53 -12.16 -13.78
N GLU A 538 -4.44 -12.32 -12.45
CA GLU A 538 -5.61 -12.66 -11.64
C GLU A 538 -6.65 -11.54 -11.58
N LEU A 539 -6.23 -10.27 -11.47
CA LEU A 539 -7.15 -9.12 -11.50
C LEU A 539 -7.80 -8.95 -12.88
N ALA A 540 -7.04 -9.18 -13.95
CA ALA A 540 -7.52 -9.15 -15.33
C ALA A 540 -8.58 -10.22 -15.61
N ALA A 541 -8.35 -11.46 -15.15
CA ALA A 541 -9.31 -12.55 -15.23
C ALA A 541 -10.63 -12.26 -14.48
N LEU A 542 -10.62 -11.35 -13.50
CA LEU A 542 -11.82 -10.88 -12.80
C LEU A 542 -12.45 -9.63 -13.45
N HIS A 543 -11.64 -8.74 -14.04
CA HIS A 543 -12.10 -7.48 -14.63
C HIS A 543 -11.03 -6.77 -15.50
N GLU A 544 -10.79 -7.24 -16.74
CA GLU A 544 -9.76 -6.68 -17.64
C GLU A 544 -9.73 -5.13 -17.74
N PRO A 545 -10.85 -4.38 -17.86
CA PRO A 545 -10.80 -2.90 -17.94
C PRO A 545 -10.23 -2.19 -16.71
N MET A 546 -10.08 -2.92 -15.60
CA MET A 546 -9.43 -2.45 -14.38
C MET A 546 -7.93 -2.73 -14.39
N ALA A 547 -7.49 -3.85 -14.98
CA ALA A 547 -6.08 -4.13 -15.23
C ALA A 547 -5.51 -3.20 -16.31
N GLU A 548 -6.26 -2.97 -17.40
CA GLU A 548 -5.90 -2.00 -18.46
C GLU A 548 -5.70 -0.57 -17.92
N PHE A 549 -6.57 -0.12 -17.00
CA PHE A 549 -6.39 1.19 -16.35
C PHE A 549 -5.08 1.25 -15.55
N LEU A 550 -4.76 0.22 -14.78
CA LEU A 550 -3.57 0.16 -13.94
C LEU A 550 -2.26 0.00 -14.74
N ASP A 551 -2.30 -0.71 -15.87
CA ASP A 551 -1.17 -0.78 -16.82
C ASP A 551 -0.92 0.56 -17.53
N GLY A 552 -1.94 1.41 -17.65
CA GLY A 552 -1.79 2.79 -18.11
C GLY A 552 -1.11 3.74 -17.11
N LEU A 553 -0.87 3.29 -15.86
CA LEU A 553 -0.19 4.10 -14.83
C LEU A 553 1.32 3.77 -14.76
N PRO A 554 2.20 4.78 -14.61
CA PRO A 554 3.63 4.54 -14.43
C PRO A 554 3.89 3.72 -13.15
N ARG A 555 4.24 2.44 -13.31
CA ARG A 555 4.41 1.46 -12.21
C ARG A 555 5.35 1.96 -11.11
N ALA A 556 6.40 2.69 -11.47
CA ALA A 556 7.34 3.30 -10.54
C ALA A 556 6.68 4.25 -9.52
N ASN A 557 5.51 4.81 -9.80
CA ASN A 557 4.80 5.71 -8.89
C ASN A 557 3.80 5.00 -7.97
N TRP A 558 3.38 3.76 -8.23
CA TRP A 558 2.32 3.11 -7.43
C TRP A 558 2.63 1.68 -6.97
N VAL A 559 3.63 1.02 -7.55
CA VAL A 559 4.04 -0.36 -7.20
C VAL A 559 5.31 -0.33 -6.36
N LYS A 560 5.34 -1.05 -5.24
CA LYS A 560 6.44 -1.02 -4.26
C LYS A 560 7.83 -1.30 -4.85
N TYR A 561 8.05 -2.47 -5.45
CA TYR A 561 9.38 -2.81 -6.01
C TYR A 561 9.86 -1.79 -7.05
N ALA A 562 8.97 -1.36 -7.97
CA ALA A 562 9.31 -0.41 -9.03
C ALA A 562 9.60 1.00 -8.49
N PHE A 563 8.93 1.42 -7.41
CA PHE A 563 9.22 2.68 -6.72
C PHE A 563 10.61 2.65 -6.07
N LEU A 564 10.93 1.56 -5.38
CA LEU A 564 12.21 1.38 -4.67
C LEU A 564 13.39 1.30 -5.66
N GLU A 565 13.20 0.62 -6.80
CA GLU A 565 14.18 0.57 -7.90
C GLU A 565 14.40 1.95 -8.57
N ALA A 566 13.33 2.70 -8.83
CA ALA A 566 13.39 3.97 -9.55
C ALA A 566 13.88 5.14 -8.69
N PHE A 567 13.40 5.25 -7.44
CA PHE A 567 13.63 6.42 -6.58
C PHE A 567 14.62 6.17 -5.43
N ARG A 568 14.83 4.90 -5.03
CA ARG A 568 15.70 4.51 -3.89
C ARG A 568 15.39 5.23 -2.57
N LYS A 569 14.15 5.67 -2.37
CA LYS A 569 13.63 6.22 -1.11
C LYS A 569 12.66 5.22 -0.47
N PRO A 570 12.66 5.08 0.87
CA PRO A 570 11.70 4.21 1.56
C PRO A 570 10.26 4.65 1.32
N THR A 571 9.35 3.68 1.20
CA THR A 571 7.90 3.89 1.18
C THR A 571 7.25 3.61 2.53
N PHE A 572 7.99 3.01 3.48
CA PHE A 572 7.48 2.55 4.77
C PHE A 572 6.26 1.61 4.64
N ASN A 573 6.19 0.87 3.52
CA ASN A 573 5.06 0.04 3.09
C ASN A 573 3.72 0.79 2.85
N GLU A 574 3.74 2.13 2.82
CA GLU A 574 2.52 2.93 2.65
C GLU A 574 1.95 2.90 1.24
N VAL A 575 0.63 3.05 1.15
CA VAL A 575 -0.14 3.12 -0.11
C VAL A 575 -1.30 4.12 -0.05
N SER A 576 -1.57 4.72 1.12
CA SER A 576 -2.63 5.70 1.35
C SER A 576 -2.04 7.05 1.76
N SER A 577 -2.68 8.14 1.33
CA SER A 577 -2.44 9.50 1.84
C SER A 577 -3.19 9.76 3.15
N ASP A 578 -4.24 8.98 3.45
CA ASP A 578 -4.82 8.90 4.79
C ASP A 578 -3.92 8.01 5.65
N LEU A 579 -2.92 8.62 6.31
CA LEU A 579 -1.90 7.93 7.11
C LEU A 579 -2.43 7.34 8.42
N ALA A 580 -3.64 7.72 8.83
CA ALA A 580 -4.28 7.14 10.01
C ALA A 580 -5.03 5.83 9.70
N ALA A 581 -5.15 5.45 8.41
CA ALA A 581 -5.91 4.28 8.00
C ALA A 581 -5.25 2.98 8.49
N PRO A 582 -6.04 1.99 8.97
CA PRO A 582 -5.48 0.72 9.40
C PRO A 582 -4.88 -0.03 8.20
N THR A 583 -3.63 -0.47 8.32
CA THR A 583 -2.90 -1.09 7.20
C THR A 583 -3.20 -2.60 7.08
N GLY A 584 -3.53 -3.09 5.88
CA GLY A 584 -3.72 -4.53 5.63
C GLY A 584 -5.17 -4.88 5.31
N ASP A 585 -5.68 -6.00 5.84
CA ASP A 585 -7.05 -6.46 5.54
C ASP A 585 -8.14 -5.49 6.06
N GLU A 586 -7.87 -4.72 7.12
CA GLU A 586 -8.80 -3.74 7.69
C GLU A 586 -8.95 -2.47 6.81
N GLU A 587 -7.92 -2.13 6.03
CA GLU A 587 -7.87 -1.01 5.06
C GLU A 587 -8.97 -1.09 4.00
N LEU A 588 -9.49 -2.30 3.78
CA LEU A 588 -10.52 -2.60 2.80
C LEU A 588 -11.89 -2.11 3.27
N PHE A 589 -12.14 -2.12 4.59
CA PHE A 589 -13.45 -1.90 5.21
C PHE A 589 -13.57 -0.57 5.98
N ALA A 590 -12.48 0.19 6.13
CA ALA A 590 -12.52 1.54 6.68
C ALA A 590 -13.56 2.41 5.93
N PRO A 591 -14.64 2.87 6.59
CA PRO A 591 -15.80 3.49 5.91
C PRO A 591 -15.66 5.01 5.70
N THR A 592 -14.62 5.62 6.27
CA THR A 592 -14.43 7.07 6.43
C THR A 592 -12.92 7.34 6.40
N PRO A 593 -12.42 8.44 5.80
CA PRO A 593 -11.00 8.81 5.89
C PRO A 593 -10.66 9.10 7.36
N THR A 594 -9.86 8.24 7.97
CA THR A 594 -9.60 8.20 9.41
C THR A 594 -8.87 9.45 9.92
N GLN A 595 -8.08 10.12 9.08
CA GLN A 595 -7.50 11.44 9.32
C GLN A 595 -8.55 12.54 9.61
N THR A 596 -9.85 12.34 9.30
CA THR A 596 -10.94 13.24 9.75
C THR A 596 -10.97 13.45 11.26
N SER A 597 -10.61 12.43 12.05
CA SER A 597 -10.54 12.47 13.52
C SER A 597 -9.65 13.59 14.07
N TRP A 598 -8.65 14.06 13.31
CA TRP A 598 -7.80 15.19 13.69
C TRP A 598 -8.53 16.54 13.73
N PHE A 599 -9.76 16.63 13.22
CA PHE A 599 -10.51 17.88 13.11
C PHE A 599 -11.73 17.95 14.06
N GLY A 600 -12.18 16.83 14.63
CA GLY A 600 -13.28 16.75 15.60
C GLY A 600 -14.10 15.47 15.49
N GLU A 601 -15.17 15.39 16.30
CA GLU A 601 -16.23 14.38 16.13
C GLU A 601 -17.26 14.81 15.07
N ASP A 602 -17.47 16.12 14.91
CA ASP A 602 -18.24 16.68 13.80
C ASP A 602 -17.50 16.52 12.47
N ALA A 603 -18.27 16.26 11.41
CA ALA A 603 -17.73 16.16 10.06
C ALA A 603 -17.06 17.48 9.62
N VAL A 604 -15.95 17.38 8.88
CA VAL A 604 -15.18 18.53 8.38
C VAL A 604 -16.01 19.37 7.41
N ARG A 605 -16.17 20.67 7.68
CA ARG A 605 -17.08 21.57 6.93
C ARG A 605 -16.45 22.91 6.58
N SER A 606 -16.34 23.21 5.29
CA SER A 606 -15.73 24.45 4.78
C SER A 606 -16.64 25.67 4.91
N SER A 607 -17.95 25.49 5.11
CA SER A 607 -18.82 26.58 5.54
C SER A 607 -18.62 26.99 7.01
N GLN A 608 -17.83 26.22 7.78
CA GLN A 608 -17.50 26.51 9.18
C GLN A 608 -15.98 26.42 9.45
N PRO A 609 -15.15 27.26 8.79
CA PRO A 609 -13.70 27.25 8.95
C PRO A 609 -13.26 27.51 10.38
N LEU A 610 -13.90 28.44 11.09
CA LEU A 610 -13.52 28.80 12.46
C LEU A 610 -13.61 27.61 13.42
N ALA A 611 -14.61 26.74 13.26
CA ALA A 611 -14.77 25.52 14.03
C ALA A 611 -13.74 24.45 13.62
N THR A 612 -13.54 24.25 12.31
CA THR A 612 -12.61 23.22 11.81
C THR A 612 -11.15 23.53 12.20
N PHE A 613 -10.71 24.78 12.08
CA PHE A 613 -9.38 25.21 12.54
C PHE A 613 -9.26 25.12 14.07
N ASN A 614 -10.32 25.43 14.84
CA ASN A 614 -10.31 25.24 16.29
C ASN A 614 -10.16 23.77 16.69
N GLY A 615 -10.93 22.87 16.09
CA GLY A 615 -10.83 21.42 16.33
C GLY A 615 -9.44 20.87 16.01
N TYR A 616 -8.87 21.26 14.86
CA TYR A 616 -7.47 20.97 14.51
C TYR A 616 -6.48 21.40 15.61
N PHE A 617 -6.60 22.64 16.10
CA PHE A 617 -5.71 23.19 17.12
C PHE A 617 -5.87 22.50 18.48
N MET A 618 -7.10 22.18 18.88
CA MET A 618 -7.37 21.46 20.13
C MET A 618 -6.83 20.03 20.08
N ASN A 619 -7.07 19.30 18.98
CA ASN A 619 -6.56 17.94 18.79
C ASN A 619 -5.04 17.90 18.68
N LEU A 620 -4.41 18.87 18.00
CA LEU A 620 -2.95 19.01 17.95
C LEU A 620 -2.35 19.16 19.36
N ALA A 621 -2.95 20.03 20.19
CA ALA A 621 -2.52 20.21 21.58
C ALA A 621 -2.71 18.96 22.44
N ALA A 622 -3.89 18.32 22.33
CA ALA A 622 -4.25 17.12 23.07
C ALA A 622 -3.33 15.94 22.70
N ASN A 623 -3.13 15.67 21.42
CA ASN A 623 -2.27 14.59 20.92
C ASN A 623 -0.82 14.81 21.34
N PHE A 624 -0.29 16.03 21.21
CA PHE A 624 1.09 16.33 21.64
C PHE A 624 1.26 16.21 23.16
N HIS A 625 0.23 16.55 23.96
CA HIS A 625 0.25 16.29 25.40
C HIS A 625 0.18 14.80 25.72
N ALA A 626 -0.74 14.06 25.11
CA ALA A 626 -0.93 12.62 25.32
C ALA A 626 0.35 11.83 24.99
N ARG A 627 0.99 12.11 23.84
CA ARG A 627 2.24 11.46 23.40
C ARG A 627 3.39 11.72 24.37
N ARG A 628 3.60 12.97 24.82
CA ARG A 628 4.57 13.29 25.89
C ARG A 628 4.27 12.52 27.18
N THR A 629 3.02 12.54 27.64
CA THR A 629 2.59 11.93 28.91
C THR A 629 2.61 10.39 28.87
N ALA A 630 2.47 9.78 27.70
CA ALA A 630 2.65 8.34 27.49
C ALA A 630 4.15 7.97 27.46
N ALA A 631 4.95 8.68 26.67
CA ALA A 631 6.38 8.39 26.50
C ALA A 631 7.20 8.63 27.78
N ALA A 632 6.85 9.66 28.57
CA ALA A 632 7.52 9.97 29.84
C ALA A 632 7.38 8.89 30.94
N LYS A 633 6.56 7.85 30.71
CA LYS A 633 6.42 6.67 31.59
C LYS A 633 7.39 5.53 31.26
N ARG A 634 8.20 5.68 30.21
CA ARG A 634 9.10 4.64 29.68
C ARG A 634 10.56 5.09 29.79
N ALA A 635 11.50 4.15 29.85
CA ALA A 635 12.92 4.49 29.94
C ALA A 635 13.41 5.08 28.59
N PRO A 636 14.26 6.13 28.59
CA PRO A 636 14.61 6.85 27.36
C PRO A 636 15.32 6.02 26.28
N HIS A 637 15.92 4.89 26.65
CA HIS A 637 16.63 3.99 25.76
C HIS A 637 15.77 2.84 25.20
N GLU A 638 14.52 2.68 25.66
CA GLU A 638 13.60 1.72 25.07
C GLU A 638 13.24 2.12 23.64
N LEU A 639 12.88 1.13 22.82
CA LEU A 639 12.21 1.38 21.54
C LEU A 639 10.80 1.92 21.77
N VAL A 640 10.35 2.76 20.84
CA VAL A 640 8.98 3.25 20.75
C VAL A 640 8.01 2.05 20.57
N PRO A 641 6.83 2.00 21.24
CA PRO A 641 6.07 0.76 21.40
C PRO A 641 5.68 0.05 20.09
N MET A 642 5.28 0.79 19.06
CA MET A 642 4.97 0.20 17.74
C MET A 642 6.21 -0.41 17.07
N ARG A 643 7.40 0.19 17.24
CA ARG A 643 8.66 -0.36 16.69
C ARG A 643 9.08 -1.62 17.42
N GLN A 644 8.86 -1.69 18.73
CA GLN A 644 9.03 -2.92 19.52
C GLN A 644 8.11 -4.04 19.02
N ALA A 645 6.80 -3.78 18.86
CA ALA A 645 5.84 -4.78 18.37
C ALA A 645 6.10 -5.22 16.92
N GLN A 646 6.51 -4.29 16.04
CA GLN A 646 6.98 -4.61 14.70
C GLN A 646 8.21 -5.53 14.73
N LEU A 647 9.19 -5.24 15.60
CA LEU A 647 10.41 -6.05 15.73
C LEU A 647 10.10 -7.45 16.28
N GLU A 648 9.26 -7.57 17.30
CA GLU A 648 8.82 -8.86 17.84
C GLU A 648 8.12 -9.72 16.79
N THR A 649 7.27 -9.12 15.95
CA THR A 649 6.61 -9.79 14.82
C THR A 649 7.63 -10.27 13.78
N LEU A 650 8.66 -9.48 13.48
CA LEU A 650 9.73 -9.83 12.54
C LEU A 650 10.65 -10.92 13.11
N VAL A 651 10.93 -10.92 14.42
CA VAL A 651 11.65 -12.00 15.11
C VAL A 651 10.87 -13.31 15.03
N GLN A 652 9.56 -13.32 15.33
CA GLN A 652 8.72 -14.50 15.17
C GLN A 652 8.65 -15.00 13.71
N GLY A 653 8.67 -14.08 12.74
CA GLY A 653 8.76 -14.40 11.32
C GLY A 653 10.11 -15.00 10.88
N SER A 654 11.22 -14.55 11.49
CA SER A 654 12.58 -15.02 11.18
C SER A 654 12.80 -16.50 11.51
N GLN A 655 12.14 -17.03 12.56
CA GLN A 655 12.17 -18.45 12.94
C GLN A 655 11.57 -19.40 11.89
N ARG A 656 11.04 -18.87 10.78
CA ARG A 656 10.56 -19.63 9.60
C ARG A 656 11.38 -19.33 8.36
N CYS A 657 12.65 -18.94 8.51
CA CYS A 657 13.58 -18.77 7.41
C CYS A 657 14.54 -19.96 7.26
N GLU A 658 14.89 -20.24 6.01
CA GLU A 658 16.03 -21.10 5.65
C GLU A 658 17.17 -20.21 5.16
N SER A 659 18.42 -20.67 5.32
CA SER A 659 19.61 -19.93 4.92
C SER A 659 20.75 -20.80 4.45
N ILE A 660 21.54 -20.28 3.51
CA ILE A 660 22.84 -20.78 3.08
C ILE A 660 23.87 -19.69 3.43
N PRO A 661 24.80 -19.91 4.37
CA PRO A 661 25.83 -18.93 4.70
C PRO A 661 26.76 -18.70 3.51
N CYS A 662 27.13 -17.45 3.27
CA CYS A 662 28.07 -17.05 2.24
C CYS A 662 29.32 -16.42 2.90
N ALA A 663 30.25 -15.92 2.09
CA ALA A 663 31.49 -15.33 2.63
C ALA A 663 31.25 -13.96 3.26
N ASN A 664 32.09 -13.57 4.22
CA ASN A 664 32.22 -12.21 4.73
C ASN A 664 30.92 -11.59 5.32
N GLY A 665 30.14 -12.35 6.10
CA GLY A 665 28.92 -11.83 6.75
C GLY A 665 27.72 -11.65 5.79
N THR A 666 27.79 -12.26 4.61
CA THR A 666 26.66 -12.35 3.67
C THR A 666 25.95 -13.69 3.81
N TYR A 667 24.64 -13.70 3.58
CA TYR A 667 23.79 -14.89 3.66
C TYR A 667 22.81 -14.91 2.50
N MET A 668 22.53 -16.09 1.94
CA MET A 668 21.35 -16.29 1.10
C MET A 668 20.23 -16.85 1.98
N ALA A 669 19.10 -16.18 2.10
CA ALA A 669 18.00 -16.59 2.99
C ALA A 669 16.63 -16.47 2.30
N ARG A 670 15.65 -17.29 2.71
CA ARG A 670 14.26 -17.25 2.24
C ARG A 670 13.30 -17.55 3.37
N SER A 671 12.09 -17.00 3.35
CA SER A 671 11.02 -17.48 4.24
C SER A 671 10.36 -18.74 3.67
N VAL A 672 10.04 -19.68 4.54
CA VAL A 672 9.29 -20.91 4.22
C VAL A 672 7.77 -20.66 4.24
N ASN A 673 7.33 -19.54 4.82
CA ASN A 673 5.94 -19.09 4.70
C ASN A 673 5.60 -18.77 3.22
N GLN A 674 4.39 -19.11 2.80
CA GLN A 674 3.83 -18.57 1.55
C GLN A 674 3.65 -17.05 1.66
N ARG A 675 4.02 -16.33 0.60
CA ARG A 675 3.69 -14.90 0.45
C ARG A 675 2.27 -14.75 -0.11
N ARG A 676 1.87 -13.51 -0.43
CA ARG A 676 0.65 -13.21 -1.18
C ARG A 676 0.64 -14.02 -2.50
N ALA A 677 -0.56 -14.35 -2.98
CA ALA A 677 -0.79 -15.23 -4.14
C ALA A 677 -0.10 -16.62 -4.07
N GLN A 678 0.14 -17.16 -2.86
CA GLN A 678 0.77 -18.48 -2.63
C GLN A 678 2.21 -18.60 -3.18
N ILE A 679 2.84 -17.49 -3.55
CA ILE A 679 4.20 -17.48 -4.11
C ILE A 679 5.21 -17.80 -3.00
N LEU A 680 6.08 -18.79 -3.24
CA LEU A 680 7.21 -19.07 -2.34
C LEU A 680 8.24 -17.93 -2.42
N ASP A 681 8.79 -17.53 -1.28
CA ASP A 681 9.82 -16.50 -1.24
C ASP A 681 11.09 -16.97 -1.97
N PRO A 682 11.56 -16.26 -3.03
CA PRO A 682 12.82 -16.58 -3.67
C PRO A 682 13.98 -16.27 -2.73
N TRP A 683 15.11 -16.95 -2.92
CA TRP A 683 16.34 -16.70 -2.16
C TRP A 683 16.78 -15.23 -2.26
N ARG A 684 16.84 -14.57 -1.11
CA ARG A 684 17.27 -13.18 -0.93
C ARG A 684 18.72 -13.15 -0.49
N HIS A 685 19.50 -12.24 -1.05
CA HIS A 685 20.85 -11.96 -0.56
C HIS A 685 20.74 -10.95 0.59
N VAL A 686 21.31 -11.29 1.73
CA VAL A 686 21.38 -10.49 2.96
C VAL A 686 22.83 -10.09 3.20
N ASN A 687 23.05 -8.82 3.49
CA ASN A 687 24.33 -8.26 3.87
C ASN A 687 24.20 -7.55 5.23
N LEU A 688 24.79 -8.16 6.26
CA LEU A 688 24.69 -7.67 7.64
C LEU A 688 25.61 -6.48 7.95
N LEU A 689 26.51 -6.12 7.03
CA LEU A 689 27.43 -4.99 7.17
C LEU A 689 26.84 -3.71 6.60
N ASP A 690 26.27 -3.78 5.39
CA ASP A 690 25.71 -2.62 4.68
C ASP A 690 24.21 -2.41 4.94
N TRP A 691 23.60 -3.22 5.83
CA TRP A 691 22.16 -3.23 6.16
C TRP A 691 21.24 -3.42 4.94
N GLU A 692 21.65 -4.29 4.01
CA GLU A 692 20.90 -4.57 2.79
C GLU A 692 20.30 -5.99 2.75
N CYS A 693 19.07 -6.09 2.24
CA CYS A 693 18.51 -7.36 1.77
C CYS A 693 17.83 -7.19 0.40
N THR A 694 17.91 -8.19 -0.48
CA THR A 694 17.21 -8.18 -1.78
C THR A 694 15.71 -8.51 -1.69
N CYS A 695 15.13 -8.51 -0.48
CA CYS A 695 13.68 -8.32 -0.29
C CYS A 695 13.27 -6.84 -0.29
N GLN A 696 14.21 -5.90 -0.18
CA GLN A 696 13.99 -4.46 -0.05
C GLN A 696 13.23 -4.00 1.22
N GLU A 697 12.49 -4.88 1.92
CA GLU A 697 11.78 -4.54 3.18
C GLU A 697 12.67 -3.90 4.26
N TRP A 698 13.96 -4.27 4.36
CA TRP A 698 14.87 -3.70 5.37
C TRP A 698 15.11 -2.22 5.09
N GLN A 699 15.43 -1.90 3.83
CA GLN A 699 15.66 -0.54 3.34
C GLN A 699 14.37 0.29 3.28
N ASP A 700 13.23 -0.34 3.00
CA ASP A 700 11.91 0.30 2.91
C ASP A 700 11.32 0.67 4.27
N ARG A 701 11.50 -0.18 5.29
CA ARG A 701 10.96 0.04 6.65
C ARG A 701 11.95 0.68 7.62
N GLN A 702 13.24 0.68 7.27
CA GLN A 702 14.35 1.07 8.15
C GLN A 702 14.46 0.23 9.44
N LEU A 703 13.98 -1.02 9.37
CA LEU A 703 14.05 -2.06 10.41
C LEU A 703 14.46 -3.40 9.76
N PRO A 704 15.22 -4.27 10.44
CA PRO A 704 15.70 -5.53 9.86
C PRO A 704 14.55 -6.45 9.45
N CYS A 705 14.56 -6.90 8.20
CA CYS A 705 13.57 -7.86 7.70
C CYS A 705 13.78 -9.26 8.32
N VAL A 706 12.81 -10.16 8.13
CA VAL A 706 12.88 -11.55 8.65
C VAL A 706 14.17 -12.29 8.22
N HIS A 707 14.68 -12.02 7.01
CA HIS A 707 15.93 -12.58 6.51
C HIS A 707 17.17 -12.01 7.23
N ALA A 708 17.14 -10.72 7.57
CA ALA A 708 18.22 -10.03 8.25
C ALA A 708 18.35 -10.49 9.70
N ILE A 709 17.22 -10.64 10.41
CA ILE A 709 17.20 -11.17 11.78
C ILE A 709 17.71 -12.61 11.81
N HIS A 710 17.20 -13.48 10.91
CA HIS A 710 17.65 -14.88 10.79
C HIS A 710 19.15 -14.99 10.49
N ALA A 711 19.66 -14.18 9.55
CA ALA A 711 21.09 -14.14 9.25
C ALA A 711 21.93 -13.63 10.43
N ALA A 712 21.44 -12.62 11.17
CA ALA A 712 22.13 -12.08 12.35
C ALA A 712 22.18 -13.05 13.52
N GLU A 713 21.14 -13.85 13.75
CA GLU A 713 21.13 -14.93 14.75
C GLU A 713 22.24 -15.96 14.45
N LEU A 714 22.47 -16.27 13.18
CA LEU A 714 23.53 -17.17 12.72
C LEU A 714 24.95 -16.54 12.79
N ASP A 715 25.09 -15.24 12.53
CA ASP A 715 26.34 -14.47 12.73
C ASP A 715 26.58 -14.14 14.23
N ARG A 716 25.64 -14.51 15.11
CA ARG A 716 25.60 -14.19 16.55
C ARG A 716 25.66 -12.68 16.84
N ARG A 717 25.07 -11.88 15.95
CA ARG A 717 24.93 -10.42 16.10
C ARG A 717 23.71 -10.07 16.93
N HIS A 718 23.83 -9.01 17.73
CA HIS A 718 22.68 -8.44 18.42
C HIS A 718 21.79 -7.67 17.43
N ILE A 719 20.47 -7.86 17.51
CA ILE A 719 19.50 -7.33 16.53
C ILE A 719 19.51 -5.79 16.53
N ASP A 720 19.75 -5.17 17.68
CA ASP A 720 19.95 -3.72 17.87
C ASP A 720 21.10 -3.10 17.04
N THR A 721 21.97 -3.93 16.44
CA THR A 721 23.05 -3.48 15.53
C THR A 721 22.64 -3.42 14.05
N LEU A 722 21.35 -3.63 13.76
CA LEU A 722 20.81 -3.76 12.40
C LEU A 722 19.90 -2.59 11.97
N PHE A 723 19.75 -1.57 12.83
CA PHE A 723 18.95 -0.37 12.60
C PHE A 723 19.39 0.78 13.51
N ASP A 724 18.89 2.00 13.27
CA ASP A 724 19.15 3.14 14.16
C ASP A 724 18.24 3.08 15.40
N THR A 725 18.77 2.51 16.47
CA THR A 725 18.11 2.45 17.79
C THR A 725 17.86 3.82 18.41
N LYS A 726 18.62 4.87 18.04
CA LYS A 726 18.41 6.23 18.57
C LYS A 726 17.20 6.88 17.93
N GLN A 727 17.07 6.82 16.60
CA GLN A 727 15.89 7.33 15.89
C GLN A 727 14.60 6.60 16.29
N ASN A 728 14.70 5.31 16.66
CA ASN A 728 13.57 4.50 17.12
C ASN A 728 13.36 4.53 18.65
N SER A 729 14.10 5.38 19.40
CA SER A 729 14.04 5.44 20.87
C SER A 729 12.95 6.36 21.44
N ILE A 730 12.53 6.07 22.67
CA ILE A 730 11.69 6.95 23.49
C ILE A 730 12.33 8.35 23.67
N ALA A 731 13.65 8.45 23.78
CA ALA A 731 14.35 9.74 23.87
C ALA A 731 14.14 10.63 22.63
N HIS A 732 14.29 10.06 21.42
CA HIS A 732 14.06 10.78 20.17
C HIS A 732 12.58 11.11 19.99
N TYR A 733 11.68 10.19 20.35
CA TYR A 733 10.24 10.39 20.33
C TYR A 733 9.79 11.57 21.22
N ILE A 734 10.34 11.69 22.43
CA ILE A 734 10.08 12.83 23.31
C ILE A 734 10.64 14.13 22.71
N ALA A 735 11.79 14.08 22.03
CA ALA A 735 12.38 15.24 21.36
C ALA A 735 11.48 15.77 20.21
N SER A 736 10.83 14.89 19.44
CA SER A 736 9.82 15.26 18.43
C SER A 736 8.69 16.12 19.00
N TYR A 737 8.34 15.91 20.27
CA TYR A 737 7.26 16.61 20.95
C TYR A 737 7.73 17.61 22.00
N ALA A 738 9.01 18.01 21.98
CA ALA A 738 9.55 19.03 22.90
C ALA A 738 8.89 20.41 22.72
N ALA A 739 8.43 20.72 21.50
CA ALA A 739 7.67 21.95 21.23
C ALA A 739 6.24 21.85 21.79
N SER A 740 5.86 22.84 22.62
CA SER A 740 4.48 23.04 23.08
C SER A 740 3.65 23.76 22.02
N PHE A 741 2.40 23.35 21.85
CA PHE A 741 1.39 24.10 21.11
C PHE A 741 0.27 24.53 22.07
N THR A 742 -0.11 25.81 22.01
CA THR A 742 -1.14 26.44 22.86
C THR A 742 -2.36 26.77 21.99
N PRO A 743 -3.47 26.02 22.09
CA PRO A 743 -4.67 26.30 21.32
C PRO A 743 -5.43 27.48 21.92
N TRP A 744 -6.35 28.09 21.15
CA TRP A 744 -7.17 29.21 21.61
C TRP A 744 -8.67 28.88 21.50
N PRO A 745 -9.45 28.89 22.60
CA PRO A 745 -10.91 28.72 22.53
C PRO A 745 -11.59 29.86 21.76
N LEU A 746 -12.75 29.60 21.16
CA LEU A 746 -13.47 30.60 20.35
C LEU A 746 -14.17 31.66 21.20
N GLU A 747 -14.40 31.36 22.47
CA GLU A 747 -15.07 32.21 23.47
C GLU A 747 -14.06 33.11 24.22
N ALA A 748 -12.76 32.78 24.17
CA ALA A 748 -11.74 33.36 25.03
C ALA A 748 -11.36 34.82 24.72
N THR A 749 -11.74 35.34 23.54
CA THR A 749 -11.44 36.73 23.13
C THR A 749 -12.45 37.20 22.09
N PRO A 750 -12.87 38.49 22.11
CA PRO A 750 -13.60 39.08 21.00
C PRO A 750 -12.74 39.08 19.73
N LEU A 751 -13.00 38.13 18.82
CA LEU A 751 -12.36 38.08 17.51
C LEU A 751 -12.80 39.27 16.66
N GLU A 752 -11.86 39.92 15.98
CA GLU A 752 -12.16 40.99 15.03
C GLU A 752 -12.97 40.40 13.87
N VAL A 753 -13.98 41.15 13.42
CA VAL A 753 -14.87 40.75 12.32
C VAL A 753 -14.54 41.61 11.12
N ASP A 754 -13.89 41.02 10.11
CA ASP A 754 -13.71 41.66 8.81
C ASP A 754 -15.06 41.72 8.09
N ALA A 755 -15.77 42.83 8.23
CA ALA A 755 -17.06 43.05 7.60
C ALA A 755 -16.98 43.20 6.06
N ALA A 756 -15.79 43.37 5.48
CA ALA A 756 -15.59 43.41 4.03
C ALA A 756 -15.44 42.00 3.42
N MET A 757 -14.98 41.03 4.22
CA MET A 757 -14.85 39.63 3.83
C MET A 757 -16.21 39.00 3.51
N LYS A 758 -16.30 38.40 2.31
CA LYS A 758 -17.46 37.69 1.75
C LYS A 758 -17.09 36.25 1.44
N THR A 759 -18.10 35.41 1.37
CA THR A 759 -17.99 34.01 0.97
C THR A 759 -18.47 33.82 -0.48
N PRO A 760 -18.03 32.78 -1.22
CA PRO A 760 -18.56 32.52 -2.56
C PRO A 760 -20.08 32.27 -2.56
N LEU A 761 -20.60 31.67 -1.47
CA LEU A 761 -22.02 31.46 -1.21
C LEU A 761 -22.86 32.76 -1.25
N ASP A 762 -22.25 33.92 -0.92
CA ASP A 762 -22.94 35.22 -0.94
C ASP A 762 -23.31 35.71 -2.34
N PHE A 763 -22.62 35.23 -3.38
CA PHE A 763 -22.82 35.67 -4.77
C PHE A 763 -23.86 34.83 -5.49
N VAL A 764 -23.74 33.50 -5.40
CA VAL A 764 -24.67 32.53 -6.03
C VAL A 764 -26.13 32.83 -5.64
N LEU A 765 -26.36 33.15 -4.37
CA LEU A 765 -27.71 33.38 -3.83
C LEU A 765 -28.22 34.81 -4.13
N ALA A 766 -27.34 35.79 -4.34
CA ALA A 766 -27.73 37.12 -4.79
C ALA A 766 -28.25 37.12 -6.24
N GLU A 767 -27.71 36.24 -7.09
CA GLU A 767 -28.26 36.01 -8.44
C GLU A 767 -29.66 35.38 -8.38
N GLU A 768 -29.91 34.42 -7.48
CA GLU A 768 -31.26 33.85 -7.29
C GLU A 768 -32.29 34.89 -6.82
N GLU A 769 -31.94 35.82 -5.93
CA GLU A 769 -32.86 36.89 -5.49
C GLU A 769 -33.26 37.86 -6.61
N SER A 770 -32.41 38.02 -7.64
CA SER A 770 -32.75 38.77 -8.86
C SER A 770 -33.91 38.13 -9.63
N GLY A 771 -34.12 36.82 -9.43
CA GLY A 771 -35.14 35.96 -10.03
C GLY A 771 -36.58 36.25 -9.60
N ARG A 772 -37.01 37.52 -9.68
CA ARG A 772 -38.41 37.94 -9.50
C ARG A 772 -39.32 37.24 -10.50
N ARG A 773 -39.82 36.06 -10.14
CA ARG A 773 -40.97 35.41 -10.79
C ARG A 773 -42.16 36.38 -10.74
N LYS A 774 -42.40 37.08 -11.85
CA LYS A 774 -43.60 37.90 -12.06
C LYS A 774 -44.82 37.05 -11.65
N PRO A 775 -45.79 37.58 -10.87
CA PRO A 775 -46.96 36.80 -10.47
C PRO A 775 -47.64 36.18 -11.68
N GLY A 776 -47.65 34.85 -11.76
CA GLY A 776 -48.28 34.13 -12.87
C GLY A 776 -49.76 34.51 -12.99
N PRO A 777 -50.33 34.56 -14.21
CA PRO A 777 -51.72 34.98 -14.39
C PRO A 777 -52.67 34.21 -13.47
N ARG A 778 -53.45 34.96 -12.68
CA ARG A 778 -54.38 34.41 -11.67
C ARG A 778 -55.27 33.35 -12.33
N PRO A 779 -55.30 32.08 -11.84
CA PRO A 779 -56.00 31.00 -12.53
C PRO A 779 -57.48 31.35 -12.76
N LYS A 780 -57.90 31.40 -14.03
CA LYS A 780 -59.33 31.55 -14.37
C LYS A 780 -60.06 30.30 -13.90
N ALA A 781 -61.15 30.48 -13.16
CA ALA A 781 -61.88 29.37 -12.55
C ALA A 781 -62.52 28.45 -13.61
N LYS A 782 -62.34 27.13 -13.46
CA LYS A 782 -63.09 26.14 -14.26
C LYS A 782 -64.56 26.14 -13.85
N LYS A 783 -65.40 26.84 -14.62
CA LYS A 783 -66.87 26.74 -14.62
C LYS A 783 -67.41 26.79 -16.06
N ALA A 784 -67.09 25.78 -16.88
CA ALA A 784 -67.64 25.61 -18.24
C ALA A 784 -67.40 24.18 -18.80
N THR A 785 -67.68 23.13 -18.03
CA THR A 785 -67.54 21.73 -18.53
C THR A 785 -68.45 20.75 -17.79
N GLN A 786 -69.75 21.08 -17.69
CA GLN A 786 -70.76 20.19 -17.11
C GLN A 786 -72.14 20.35 -17.79
N GLN A 787 -72.12 20.79 -19.04
CA GLN A 787 -73.32 21.07 -19.87
C GLN A 787 -73.16 20.58 -21.32
N GLN A 788 -72.19 19.68 -21.57
CA GLN A 788 -71.92 19.03 -22.88
C GLN A 788 -71.68 17.52 -22.72
N GLN A 789 -72.22 16.91 -21.65
CA GLN A 789 -72.16 15.47 -21.35
C GLN A 789 -73.54 14.94 -20.91
N GLN A 790 -74.61 15.54 -21.43
CA GLN A 790 -76.00 15.11 -21.19
C GLN A 790 -76.89 15.32 -22.42
N GLU A 791 -76.29 15.25 -23.62
CA GLU A 791 -76.99 15.40 -24.91
C GLU A 791 -76.50 14.40 -25.98
N GLN A 792 -75.60 13.47 -25.59
CA GLN A 792 -75.24 12.27 -26.36
C GLN A 792 -74.96 11.13 -25.38
N LEU A 793 -75.74 10.03 -25.52
CA LEU A 793 -75.91 8.89 -24.59
C LEU A 793 -76.76 9.20 -23.35
#